data_AF-A0AAD4I650-F1
#
_entry.id   AF-A0AAD4I650-F1
#
_cell.length_a   1.000
_cell.length_b   1.000
_cell.length_c   1.000
_cell.angle_alpha   90.00
_cell.angle_beta   90.00
_cell.angle_gamma   90.00
#
_symmetry.space_group_name_H-M   'P 1'
#
loop_
_entity.id
_entity.type
_entity.pdbx_description
1 polymer ?
#
loop_
_entity_poly.entity_id
_entity_poly.type
_entity_poly.pdbx_seq_one_letter_code
_entity_poly.pdbx_strand_id
1 'polypeptide(L)'
;MEAEIRTQIPNIDPVLSEYSAGYLAHAANQFASDSDPNGPSPLEEAAAAVSALLLSASGDLSSQNETSIQNLVDKFISRLSAANGTDGERRQMAPSAKKLDQAIHVGSSRNISSTLGLAGGAVDLESANTRKVESRVDRKKLEKAERKLRAKQDRKEFKNVEYEASRLLNEPNEAQSYEEFYMAVNPLQLGDAASKSKDIKIDSFDISMPGLRILTDSSLTLAYGRRYGLVGQNGIGKSTLLRALARREVAIPTHISILHVEQEITGDDTPALQAVLDADVWRKHLLREQEKISKELAELEEERAKMADTSADAAKLDTQREGLDTTLSDIHAKLAEMESDKAESRAASILAGLGFSQERQQFATKTFSGGWRMRLALARALFCEPDLLLLDEPSNMLDVPSITFLANYLQGYPSTVLVVSHDRAFLNEVATDIIHQHSERLDYYKGGNFDSFYATKEERRKTAVREYEKQMGERAHLQAFIDKFRYNAAKSSEAQSRIKKLEKMPVLTPPEAAYSVHFKFPEVEKMSPPIIQMSGVTFGYTPDKILLKNVDLDVQLDSRIGIVGPNGAGKTTALKLLIGALQPTTGIISQNPRLRVGFFAQHHVDALDLNDSAVGFMSKTYHGRVDEEYRRHLGAFGITGMTGLQKMELLSGGQKSRVAFACLALQNPHILVLDEPSNHLDIEAMDALSEALNKFQGGVLMVSHDVTMLQNVCTSLWVCDNGTIEHFDGTVKDYKRRITAQANEAGVVAKH
;
A
#
# COMPACT_ATOMS: atom_id res chain seq x y z
N MET A 1 13.77 -24.56 -33.48
CA MET A 1 14.12 -25.20 -32.20
C MET A 1 12.87 -25.33 -31.34
N GLU A 2 12.16 -24.24 -31.05
CA GLU A 2 10.88 -24.23 -30.30
C GLU A 2 9.85 -25.26 -30.77
N ALA A 3 9.55 -25.31 -32.08
CA ALA A 3 8.60 -26.29 -32.62
C ALA A 3 9.03 -27.75 -32.39
N GLU A 4 10.35 -28.03 -32.41
CA GLU A 4 10.90 -29.38 -32.15
C GLU A 4 10.82 -29.74 -30.65
N ILE A 5 10.99 -28.76 -29.75
CA ILE A 5 10.79 -28.93 -28.30
C ILE A 5 9.32 -29.23 -28.00
N ARG A 6 8.39 -28.46 -28.58
CA ARG A 6 6.94 -28.67 -28.38
C ARG A 6 6.43 -29.98 -28.99
N THR A 7 7.08 -30.52 -30.03
CA THR A 7 6.74 -31.86 -30.52
C THR A 7 7.19 -32.99 -29.60
N GLN A 8 8.30 -32.82 -28.86
CA GLN A 8 8.75 -33.82 -27.89
C GLN A 8 8.05 -33.68 -26.54
N ILE A 9 7.71 -32.46 -26.14
CA ILE A 9 6.99 -32.17 -24.89
C ILE A 9 5.73 -31.37 -25.23
N PRO A 10 4.59 -32.05 -25.50
CA PRO A 10 3.37 -31.41 -26.01
C PRO A 10 2.74 -30.38 -25.07
N ASN A 11 2.93 -30.54 -23.76
CA ASN A 11 2.36 -29.70 -22.70
C ASN A 11 3.37 -28.71 -22.10
N ILE A 12 4.53 -28.50 -22.74
CA ILE A 12 5.52 -27.55 -22.22
C ILE A 12 4.99 -26.12 -22.30
N ASP A 13 5.24 -25.33 -21.25
CA ASP A 13 4.97 -23.91 -21.24
C ASP A 13 5.67 -23.23 -22.44
N PRO A 14 4.95 -22.46 -23.28
CA PRO A 14 5.53 -21.65 -24.34
C PRO A 14 6.77 -20.86 -23.91
N VAL A 15 6.78 -20.32 -22.70
CA VAL A 15 7.88 -19.50 -22.14
C VAL A 15 9.14 -20.33 -21.94
N LEU A 16 9.02 -21.56 -21.42
CA LEU A 16 10.18 -22.45 -21.23
C LEU A 16 10.78 -22.90 -22.56
N SER A 17 9.93 -23.11 -23.58
CA SER A 17 10.39 -23.46 -24.93
C SER A 17 11.15 -22.31 -25.61
N GLU A 18 10.68 -21.07 -25.44
CA GLU A 18 11.31 -19.85 -25.95
C GLU A 18 12.62 -19.55 -25.22
N TYR A 19 12.62 -19.66 -23.88
CA TYR A 19 13.81 -19.50 -23.05
C TYR A 19 14.91 -20.50 -23.43
N SER A 20 14.57 -21.78 -23.57
CA SER A 20 15.53 -22.83 -23.94
C SER A 20 16.18 -22.58 -25.30
N ALA A 21 15.38 -22.16 -26.30
CA ALA A 21 15.90 -21.83 -27.63
C ALA A 21 16.74 -20.55 -27.64
N GLY A 22 16.29 -19.51 -26.92
CA GLY A 22 17.00 -18.24 -26.79
C GLY A 22 18.33 -18.38 -26.05
N TYR A 23 18.37 -19.15 -24.97
CA TYR A 23 19.57 -19.38 -24.16
C TYR A 23 20.66 -20.13 -24.95
N LEU A 24 20.29 -21.19 -25.69
CA LEU A 24 21.22 -21.91 -26.57
C LEU A 24 21.74 -21.02 -27.72
N ALA A 25 20.88 -20.20 -28.32
CA ALA A 25 21.29 -19.28 -29.38
C ALA A 25 22.22 -18.17 -28.86
N HIS A 26 21.99 -17.68 -27.65
CA HIS A 26 22.85 -16.69 -27.00
C HIS A 26 24.22 -17.30 -26.63
N ALA A 27 24.24 -18.49 -26.04
CA ALA A 27 25.47 -19.22 -25.72
C ALA A 27 26.30 -19.53 -26.98
N ALA A 28 25.65 -19.83 -28.11
CA ALA A 28 26.32 -20.06 -29.39
C ALA A 28 27.02 -18.81 -29.96
N ASN A 29 26.58 -17.61 -29.54
CA ASN A 29 27.15 -16.32 -29.96
C ASN A 29 28.17 -15.75 -28.96
N GLN A 30 28.33 -16.39 -27.79
CA GLN A 30 29.34 -15.99 -26.81
C GLN A 30 30.71 -16.57 -27.18
N PHE A 31 31.73 -15.70 -27.17
CA PHE A 31 33.12 -16.12 -27.33
C PHE A 31 33.66 -16.57 -25.97
N ALA A 32 34.32 -17.74 -25.94
CA ALA A 32 35.01 -18.21 -24.74
C ALA A 32 36.06 -17.18 -24.31
N SER A 33 36.09 -16.82 -23.03
CA SER A 33 37.19 -16.05 -22.46
C SER A 33 38.46 -16.91 -22.42
N ASP A 34 39.62 -16.31 -22.68
CA ASP A 34 40.98 -16.90 -22.64
C ASP A 34 41.39 -17.51 -21.27
N SER A 35 40.44 -17.77 -20.36
CA SER A 35 40.71 -18.11 -18.96
C SER A 35 40.94 -19.60 -18.70
N ASP A 36 40.58 -20.51 -19.60
CA ASP A 36 40.93 -21.94 -19.44
C ASP A 36 40.83 -22.73 -20.76
N PRO A 37 41.95 -23.21 -21.36
CA PRO A 37 41.93 -23.99 -22.61
C PRO A 37 41.24 -25.36 -22.50
N ASN A 38 41.03 -25.86 -21.28
CA ASN A 38 40.40 -27.16 -20.98
C ASN A 38 39.02 -27.03 -20.30
N GLY A 39 38.46 -25.82 -20.18
CA GLY A 39 37.13 -25.62 -19.61
C GLY A 39 36.01 -26.03 -20.58
N PRO A 40 34.82 -26.45 -20.09
CA PRO A 40 33.68 -26.73 -20.94
C PRO A 40 33.29 -25.47 -21.71
N SER A 41 32.95 -25.63 -22.98
CA SER A 41 32.54 -24.49 -23.79
C SER A 41 31.23 -23.89 -23.25
N PRO A 42 31.00 -22.56 -23.35
CA PRO A 42 29.75 -21.94 -22.91
C PRO A 42 28.50 -22.59 -23.51
N LEU A 43 28.64 -23.19 -24.69
CA LEU A 43 27.58 -23.91 -25.38
C LEU A 43 27.29 -25.29 -24.74
N GLU A 44 28.31 -26.00 -24.25
CA GLU A 44 28.16 -27.26 -23.53
C GLU A 44 27.56 -27.06 -22.13
N GLU A 45 27.96 -26.00 -21.42
CA GLU A 45 27.35 -25.64 -20.14
C GLU A 45 25.86 -25.26 -20.32
N ALA A 46 25.55 -24.48 -21.35
CA ALA A 46 24.18 -24.14 -21.69
C ALA A 46 23.35 -25.37 -22.09
N ALA A 47 23.96 -26.33 -22.77
CA ALA A 47 23.31 -27.58 -23.13
C ALA A 47 22.94 -28.44 -21.92
N ALA A 48 23.83 -28.52 -20.93
CA ALA A 48 23.55 -29.25 -19.69
C ALA A 48 22.39 -28.59 -18.91
N ALA A 49 22.40 -27.27 -18.79
CA ALA A 49 21.34 -26.51 -18.13
C ALA A 49 19.97 -26.66 -18.83
N VAL A 50 19.95 -26.58 -20.16
CA VAL A 50 18.70 -26.71 -20.94
C VAL A 50 18.18 -28.15 -20.93
N SER A 51 19.06 -29.15 -20.96
CA SER A 51 18.65 -30.55 -20.85
C SER A 51 17.99 -30.85 -19.50
N ALA A 52 18.56 -30.37 -18.40
CA ALA A 52 17.98 -30.50 -17.07
C ALA A 52 16.62 -29.78 -16.95
N LEU A 53 16.52 -28.59 -17.54
CA LEU A 53 15.29 -27.80 -17.54
C LEU A 53 14.18 -28.50 -18.33
N LEU A 54 14.46 -29.00 -19.54
CA LEU A 54 13.48 -29.72 -20.36
C LEU A 54 13.07 -31.05 -19.74
N LEU A 55 13.99 -31.76 -19.07
CA LEU A 55 13.68 -32.97 -18.32
C LEU A 55 12.68 -32.66 -17.20
N SER A 56 12.96 -31.63 -16.40
CA SER A 56 12.07 -31.21 -15.32
C SER A 56 10.69 -30.77 -15.81
N ALA A 57 10.65 -30.03 -16.93
CA ALA A 57 9.41 -29.56 -17.55
C ALA A 57 8.58 -30.68 -18.20
N SER A 58 9.21 -31.79 -18.58
CA SER A 58 8.51 -32.94 -19.17
C SER A 58 7.70 -33.75 -18.15
N GLY A 59 8.04 -33.67 -16.86
CA GLY A 59 7.39 -34.41 -15.79
C GLY A 59 7.61 -35.94 -15.81
N ASP A 60 8.31 -36.48 -16.82
CA ASP A 60 8.62 -37.90 -16.97
C ASP A 60 10.13 -38.13 -16.87
N LEU A 61 10.56 -38.72 -15.76
CA LEU A 61 11.96 -39.03 -15.43
C LEU A 61 12.41 -40.39 -15.99
N SER A 62 11.70 -40.98 -16.96
CA SER A 62 12.10 -42.22 -17.59
C SER A 62 13.43 -42.07 -18.35
N SER A 63 14.29 -43.09 -18.26
CA SER A 63 15.61 -43.09 -18.92
C SER A 63 15.50 -42.95 -20.45
N GLN A 64 14.38 -43.39 -21.04
CA GLN A 64 14.10 -43.23 -22.47
C GLN A 64 13.82 -41.76 -22.84
N ASN A 65 13.11 -41.02 -21.98
CA ASN A 65 12.82 -39.61 -22.20
C ASN A 65 14.06 -38.74 -22.00
N GLU A 66 14.87 -39.04 -20.97
CA GLU A 66 16.16 -38.38 -20.75
C GLU A 66 17.09 -38.51 -21.97
N THR A 67 17.20 -39.72 -22.52
CA THR A 67 18.01 -39.97 -23.72
C THR A 67 17.44 -39.22 -24.95
N SER A 68 16.13 -39.10 -25.05
CA SER A 68 15.46 -38.41 -26.16
C SER A 68 15.66 -36.89 -26.11
N ILE A 69 15.61 -36.31 -24.90
CA ILE A 69 15.86 -34.88 -24.67
C ILE A 69 17.34 -34.55 -24.89
N GLN A 70 18.26 -35.38 -24.42
CA GLN A 70 19.70 -35.21 -24.69
C GLN A 70 20.00 -35.24 -26.20
N ASN A 71 19.47 -36.24 -26.92
CA ASN A 71 19.62 -36.32 -28.38
C ASN A 71 19.05 -35.09 -29.12
N LEU A 72 17.96 -34.51 -28.62
CA LEU A 72 17.35 -33.31 -29.18
C LEU A 72 18.23 -32.07 -28.95
N VAL A 73 18.79 -31.92 -27.75
CA VAL A 73 19.71 -30.82 -27.42
C VAL A 73 21.01 -30.93 -28.22
N ASP A 74 21.59 -32.13 -28.34
CA ASP A 74 22.79 -32.38 -29.17
C ASP A 74 22.56 -32.06 -30.66
N LYS A 75 21.36 -32.36 -31.16
CA LYS A 75 20.93 -31.97 -32.52
C LYS A 75 20.85 -30.45 -32.68
N PHE A 76 20.49 -29.70 -31.64
CA PHE A 76 20.51 -28.24 -31.68
C PHE A 76 21.93 -27.67 -31.62
N ILE A 77 22.80 -28.23 -30.77
CA ILE A 77 24.21 -27.84 -30.70
C ILE A 77 24.91 -28.03 -32.04
N SER A 78 24.73 -29.19 -32.67
CA SER A 78 25.33 -29.49 -33.97
C SER A 78 24.82 -28.55 -35.07
N ARG A 79 23.52 -28.21 -35.08
CA ARG A 79 22.96 -27.22 -36.01
C ARG A 79 23.48 -25.81 -35.76
N LEU A 80 23.57 -25.38 -34.50
CA LEU A 80 24.08 -24.05 -34.14
C LEU A 80 25.58 -23.93 -34.43
N SER A 81 26.34 -25.01 -34.19
CA SER A 81 27.76 -25.09 -34.52
C SER A 81 27.99 -25.07 -36.05
N ALA A 82 27.14 -25.74 -36.82
CA ALA A 82 27.20 -25.73 -38.28
C ALA A 82 26.78 -24.38 -38.89
N ALA A 83 25.76 -23.72 -38.32
CA ALA A 83 25.30 -22.40 -38.76
C ALA A 83 26.32 -21.29 -38.51
N ASN A 84 27.17 -21.45 -37.49
CA ASN A 84 28.21 -20.48 -37.12
C ASN A 84 29.56 -20.71 -37.84
N GLY A 85 29.62 -21.61 -38.83
CA GLY A 85 30.76 -21.79 -39.74
C GLY A 85 31.85 -22.73 -39.21
N THR A 86 32.15 -23.76 -39.98
CA THR A 86 33.28 -24.69 -39.79
C THR A 86 34.61 -24.00 -40.11
N ASP A 87 35.31 -23.46 -39.11
CA ASP A 87 36.75 -23.17 -39.16
C ASP A 87 37.27 -22.97 -37.71
N GLY A 88 37.73 -24.04 -37.09
CA GLY A 88 38.24 -24.07 -35.70
C GLY A 88 39.44 -23.16 -35.43
N GLU A 89 40.11 -22.64 -36.46
CA GLU A 89 41.34 -21.83 -36.33
C GLU A 89 41.11 -20.31 -36.42
N ARG A 90 39.89 -19.84 -36.72
CA ARG A 90 39.58 -18.38 -36.76
C ARG A 90 39.08 -17.80 -35.43
N ARG A 91 38.99 -18.59 -34.37
CA ARG A 91 38.52 -18.14 -33.04
C ARG A 91 39.49 -17.23 -32.28
N GLN A 92 40.68 -16.91 -32.82
CA GLN A 92 41.66 -16.04 -32.14
C GLN A 92 41.85 -14.62 -32.74
N MET A 93 41.08 -14.19 -33.75
CA MET A 93 41.16 -12.80 -34.22
C MET A 93 39.78 -12.19 -34.51
N ALA A 94 39.48 -11.07 -33.86
CA ALA A 94 38.26 -10.29 -34.06
C ALA A 94 38.19 -9.67 -35.48
N PRO A 95 37.00 -9.57 -36.11
CA PRO A 95 36.87 -8.99 -37.44
C PRO A 95 37.04 -7.46 -37.43
N SER A 96 37.68 -6.95 -38.48
CA SER A 96 37.87 -5.52 -38.74
C SER A 96 36.55 -4.80 -39.05
N ALA A 97 36.44 -3.57 -38.56
CA ALA A 97 35.22 -2.76 -38.54
C ALA A 97 34.70 -2.35 -39.93
N LYS A 98 33.38 -2.42 -40.13
CA LYS A 98 32.67 -1.67 -41.19
C LYS A 98 32.50 -0.21 -40.75
N LYS A 99 32.91 0.74 -41.60
CA LYS A 99 32.64 2.18 -41.45
C LYS A 99 31.13 2.45 -41.49
N LEU A 100 30.64 3.25 -40.57
CA LEU A 100 29.33 3.92 -40.65
C LEU A 100 29.52 5.33 -41.20
N ASP A 101 28.94 5.59 -42.37
CA ASP A 101 28.72 6.93 -42.92
C ASP A 101 27.38 7.47 -42.42
N GLN A 102 27.37 8.08 -41.23
CA GLN A 102 26.41 9.13 -40.89
C GLN A 102 26.83 9.82 -39.59
N ALA A 103 27.07 11.13 -39.66
CA ALA A 103 27.44 11.93 -38.51
C ALA A 103 26.19 12.26 -37.67
N ILE A 104 26.09 11.68 -36.47
CA ILE A 104 25.14 12.11 -35.45
C ILE A 104 25.89 13.02 -34.48
N HIS A 105 25.41 14.26 -34.38
CA HIS A 105 25.93 15.30 -33.51
C HIS A 105 25.60 14.96 -32.04
N VAL A 106 26.62 14.59 -31.25
CA VAL A 106 26.47 14.37 -29.80
C VAL A 106 26.72 15.68 -29.07
N GLY A 107 25.63 16.38 -28.74
CA GLY A 107 25.62 17.45 -27.75
C GLY A 107 24.76 17.03 -26.57
N SER A 108 25.30 17.20 -25.36
CA SER A 108 24.66 17.07 -24.04
C SER A 108 24.49 15.65 -23.47
N SER A 109 25.40 15.31 -22.55
CA SER A 109 25.16 14.54 -21.31
C SER A 109 26.50 14.37 -20.57
N ARG A 110 26.85 15.33 -19.71
CA ARG A 110 27.92 15.18 -18.72
C ARG A 110 27.37 15.60 -17.36
N ASN A 111 26.76 14.65 -16.65
CA ASN A 111 26.62 14.72 -15.20
C ASN A 111 27.83 14.00 -14.59
N ILE A 112 28.73 14.77 -13.98
CA ILE A 112 29.78 14.25 -13.09
C ILE A 112 29.35 14.61 -11.67
N SER A 113 29.23 13.58 -10.83
CA SER A 113 28.94 13.68 -9.39
C SER A 113 29.93 14.58 -8.67
N SER A 114 29.40 15.50 -7.87
CA SER A 114 30.11 16.36 -6.92
C SER A 114 30.31 15.63 -5.59
N THR A 115 31.36 14.81 -5.49
CA THR A 115 31.86 14.28 -4.21
C THR A 115 33.39 14.24 -4.20
N LEU A 116 34.01 15.42 -4.30
CA LEU A 116 35.39 15.62 -3.85
C LEU A 116 35.64 17.14 -3.68
N GLY A 117 35.65 17.62 -2.44
CA GLY A 117 35.85 19.05 -2.16
C GLY A 117 35.69 19.46 -0.70
N LEU A 118 36.25 18.66 0.23
CA LEU A 118 36.38 19.00 1.65
C LEU A 118 37.79 18.62 2.10
N ALA A 119 38.78 19.38 1.64
CA ALA A 119 40.12 19.49 2.24
C ALA A 119 40.82 20.71 1.60
N GLY A 120 41.32 21.60 2.45
CA GLY A 120 41.84 22.91 2.06
C GLY A 120 43.14 22.89 1.26
N GLY A 121 43.42 24.02 0.62
CA GLY A 121 44.69 24.28 -0.06
C GLY A 121 44.50 25.31 -1.16
N ALA A 122 44.80 26.57 -0.85
CA ALA A 122 44.88 27.65 -1.83
C ALA A 122 45.93 27.33 -2.89
N VAL A 123 45.54 27.31 -4.17
CA VAL A 123 46.47 27.48 -5.29
C VAL A 123 45.80 28.41 -6.29
N ASP A 124 46.34 29.62 -6.32
CA ASP A 124 46.07 30.70 -7.24
C ASP A 124 46.47 30.25 -8.67
N LEU A 125 45.58 30.43 -9.64
CA LEU A 125 45.85 30.04 -11.05
C LEU A 125 45.46 31.15 -12.03
N GLU A 126 45.81 32.39 -11.71
CA GLU A 126 45.95 33.49 -12.68
C GLU A 126 47.40 33.58 -13.19
N SER A 127 47.82 32.68 -14.08
CA SER A 127 48.93 32.96 -15.02
C SER A 127 49.15 31.80 -16.00
N ALA A 128 48.56 31.87 -17.20
CA ALA A 128 49.16 31.32 -18.43
C ALA A 128 48.24 31.60 -19.62
N ASN A 129 48.52 32.69 -20.34
CA ASN A 129 48.01 32.88 -21.68
C ASN A 129 48.76 31.94 -22.66
N THR A 130 48.06 31.52 -23.72
CA THR A 130 48.58 30.90 -24.96
C THR A 130 49.11 29.46 -24.92
N ARG A 131 48.23 28.49 -25.19
CA ARG A 131 48.46 27.36 -26.13
C ARG A 131 47.14 26.64 -26.38
N LYS A 132 46.74 26.52 -27.66
CA LYS A 132 45.65 25.64 -28.09
C LYS A 132 46.00 24.21 -27.67
N VAL A 133 45.30 23.66 -26.67
CA VAL A 133 45.35 22.24 -26.35
C VAL A 133 44.26 21.56 -27.17
N GLU A 134 44.65 20.94 -28.27
CA GLU A 134 43.80 19.95 -28.94
C GLU A 134 43.65 18.76 -27.98
N SER A 135 42.43 18.53 -27.48
CA SER A 135 42.11 17.40 -26.63
C SER A 135 42.13 16.11 -27.47
N ARG A 136 43.31 15.52 -27.68
CA ARG A 136 43.43 14.18 -28.25
C ARG A 136 43.10 13.18 -27.15
N VAL A 137 41.86 12.73 -27.11
CA VAL A 137 41.39 11.76 -26.13
C VAL A 137 41.98 10.39 -26.47
N ASP A 138 42.74 9.80 -25.54
CA ASP A 138 43.29 8.44 -25.64
C ASP A 138 42.14 7.42 -25.84
N ARG A 139 41.92 6.96 -27.07
CA ARG A 139 40.83 6.04 -27.43
C ARG A 139 40.78 4.80 -26.54
N LYS A 140 41.95 4.24 -26.17
CA LYS A 140 42.05 3.07 -25.29
C LYS A 140 41.57 3.33 -23.85
N LYS A 141 41.74 4.54 -23.34
CA LYS A 141 41.29 4.91 -21.98
C LYS A 141 39.79 5.19 -21.95
N LEU A 142 39.26 5.79 -23.01
CA LEU A 142 37.82 6.02 -23.16
C LEU A 142 37.07 4.69 -23.26
N GLU A 143 37.58 3.76 -24.07
CA GLU A 143 37.03 2.41 -24.24
C GLU A 143 37.06 1.61 -22.93
N LYS A 144 38.13 1.72 -22.14
CA LYS A 144 38.21 1.10 -20.81
C LYS A 144 37.21 1.70 -19.81
N ALA A 145 36.92 3.00 -19.92
CA ALA A 145 35.94 3.69 -19.08
C ALA A 145 34.50 3.31 -19.48
N GLU A 146 34.21 3.26 -20.78
CA GLU A 146 32.93 2.79 -21.32
C GLU A 146 32.68 1.33 -20.95
N ARG A 147 33.69 0.45 -21.05
CA ARG A 147 33.57 -0.96 -20.61
C ARG A 147 33.27 -1.08 -19.12
N LYS A 148 33.85 -0.23 -18.28
CA LYS A 148 33.55 -0.20 -16.83
C LYS A 148 32.16 0.35 -16.53
N LEU A 149 31.68 1.32 -17.30
CA LEU A 149 30.32 1.85 -17.17
C LEU A 149 29.28 0.82 -17.62
N ARG A 150 29.54 0.15 -18.74
CA ARG A 150 28.68 -0.92 -19.27
C ARG A 150 28.63 -2.11 -18.32
N ALA A 151 29.77 -2.61 -17.84
CA ALA A 151 29.79 -3.66 -16.81
C ALA A 151 29.11 -3.26 -15.47
N LYS A 152 29.03 -1.96 -15.16
CA LYS A 152 28.24 -1.46 -14.01
C LYS A 152 26.74 -1.37 -14.31
N GLN A 153 26.35 -1.03 -15.54
CA GLN A 153 24.96 -1.05 -15.98
C GLN A 153 24.45 -2.48 -16.09
N ASP A 154 25.22 -3.37 -16.73
CA ASP A 154 24.89 -4.78 -16.88
C ASP A 154 24.74 -5.43 -15.49
N ARG A 155 25.65 -5.16 -14.53
CA ARG A 155 25.48 -5.64 -13.13
C ARG A 155 24.23 -5.10 -12.42
N LYS A 156 23.72 -3.92 -12.79
CA LYS A 156 22.46 -3.39 -12.26
C LYS A 156 21.26 -4.07 -12.92
N GLU A 157 21.33 -4.30 -14.24
CA GLU A 157 20.32 -5.06 -14.97
C GLU A 157 20.25 -6.51 -14.47
N PHE A 158 21.39 -7.19 -14.30
CA PHE A 158 21.43 -8.56 -13.73
C PHE A 158 20.85 -8.64 -12.32
N LYS A 159 21.09 -7.63 -11.46
CA LYS A 159 20.43 -7.58 -10.13
C LYS A 159 18.93 -7.39 -10.22
N ASN A 160 18.45 -6.57 -11.16
CA ASN A 160 17.02 -6.36 -11.39
C ASN A 160 16.36 -7.61 -11.99
N VAL A 161 17.05 -8.32 -12.88
CA VAL A 161 16.57 -9.58 -13.49
C VAL A 161 16.60 -10.73 -12.49
N GLU A 162 17.63 -10.84 -11.63
CA GLU A 162 17.65 -11.81 -10.51
C GLU A 162 16.52 -11.52 -9.51
N TYR A 163 16.22 -10.23 -9.26
CA TYR A 163 15.11 -9.81 -8.40
C TYR A 163 13.75 -10.14 -9.03
N GLU A 164 13.55 -9.87 -10.33
CA GLU A 164 12.31 -10.23 -11.05
C GLU A 164 12.12 -11.75 -11.18
N ALA A 165 13.19 -12.51 -11.43
CA ALA A 165 13.16 -13.97 -11.47
C ALA A 165 12.87 -14.59 -10.10
N SER A 166 13.41 -14.00 -9.02
CA SER A 166 13.09 -14.41 -7.64
C SER A 166 11.66 -14.06 -7.25
N ARG A 167 11.07 -13.00 -7.84
CA ARG A 167 9.67 -12.62 -7.64
C ARG A 167 8.70 -13.63 -8.26
N LEU A 168 9.04 -14.19 -9.42
CA LEU A 168 8.23 -15.19 -10.12
C LEU A 168 8.32 -16.58 -9.48
N LEU A 169 9.47 -16.92 -8.88
CA LEU A 169 9.66 -18.21 -8.20
C LEU A 169 9.01 -18.28 -6.80
N ASN A 170 8.69 -17.13 -6.19
CA ASN A 170 8.15 -17.02 -4.84
C ASN A 170 6.71 -16.50 -4.79
N GLU A 171 5.92 -16.59 -5.87
CA GLU A 171 4.47 -16.38 -5.74
C GLU A 171 3.91 -17.49 -4.84
N PRO A 172 3.43 -17.17 -3.61
CA PRO A 172 2.74 -18.17 -2.82
C PRO A 172 1.47 -18.53 -3.59
N ASN A 173 1.30 -19.82 -3.90
CA ASN A 173 0.02 -20.36 -4.34
C ASN A 173 -1.07 -19.80 -3.41
N GLU A 174 -2.17 -19.28 -3.97
CA GLU A 174 -3.33 -18.75 -3.22
C GLU A 174 -3.97 -19.78 -2.25
N ALA A 175 -3.46 -21.01 -2.21
CA ALA A 175 -3.86 -22.11 -1.34
C ALA A 175 -2.98 -22.32 -0.09
N GLN A 176 -1.94 -21.51 0.17
CA GLN A 176 -1.13 -21.64 1.40
C GLN A 176 -1.90 -21.17 2.64
N SER A 177 -1.81 -21.93 3.74
CA SER A 177 -2.44 -21.57 5.02
C SER A 177 -1.77 -20.30 5.60
N TYR A 178 -2.56 -19.39 6.19
CA TYR A 178 -2.06 -18.19 6.87
C TYR A 178 -0.96 -18.49 7.89
N GLU A 179 -1.06 -19.63 8.58
CA GLU A 179 -0.05 -20.09 9.56
C GLU A 179 1.31 -20.38 8.88
N GLU A 180 1.29 -21.04 7.72
CA GLU A 180 2.52 -21.37 6.95
C GLU A 180 3.17 -20.11 6.39
N PHE A 181 2.37 -19.19 5.86
CA PHE A 181 2.85 -17.90 5.38
C PHE A 181 3.49 -17.09 6.52
N TYR A 182 2.83 -17.02 7.68
CA TYR A 182 3.35 -16.27 8.83
C TYR A 182 4.68 -16.85 9.34
N MET A 183 4.82 -18.18 9.42
CA MET A 183 6.06 -18.83 9.83
C MET A 183 7.19 -18.65 8.81
N ALA A 184 6.88 -18.67 7.51
CA ALA A 184 7.86 -18.41 6.45
C ALA A 184 8.36 -16.96 6.48
N VAL A 185 7.47 -16.00 6.72
CA VAL A 185 7.81 -14.58 6.81
C VAL A 185 8.50 -14.24 8.13
N ASN A 186 8.17 -14.90 9.23
CA ASN A 186 8.69 -14.62 10.57
C ASN A 186 9.30 -15.88 11.24
N PRO A 187 10.48 -16.34 10.78
CA PRO A 187 11.13 -17.50 11.37
C PRO A 187 11.60 -17.21 12.81
N LEU A 188 11.30 -18.11 13.76
CA LEU A 188 11.87 -18.06 15.10
C LEU A 188 13.38 -18.30 15.01
N GLN A 189 14.17 -17.24 15.17
CA GLN A 189 15.62 -17.39 15.30
C GLN A 189 15.94 -17.89 16.71
N LEU A 190 16.31 -19.16 16.80
CA LEU A 190 16.96 -19.76 17.97
C LEU A 190 18.44 -19.33 18.01
N GLY A 191 18.72 -18.13 18.53
CA GLY A 191 20.08 -17.61 18.71
C GLY A 191 20.07 -16.12 19.11
N ASP A 192 21.22 -15.59 19.57
CA ASP A 192 21.42 -14.22 20.09
C ASP A 192 20.95 -13.10 19.13
N ALA A 193 19.63 -12.90 19.04
CA ALA A 193 18.99 -11.84 18.28
C ALA A 193 18.98 -10.50 19.04
N ALA A 194 19.23 -10.53 20.35
CA ALA A 194 19.25 -9.36 21.22
C ALA A 194 20.34 -8.31 20.84
N SER A 195 21.36 -8.71 20.07
CA SER A 195 22.48 -7.83 19.70
C SER A 195 22.36 -7.17 18.31
N LYS A 196 21.34 -7.48 17.50
CA LYS A 196 21.17 -6.89 16.15
C LYS A 196 20.25 -5.68 16.20
N SER A 197 20.60 -4.61 15.50
CA SER A 197 19.75 -3.42 15.39
C SER A 197 18.41 -3.79 14.73
N LYS A 198 17.31 -3.33 15.34
CA LYS A 198 15.95 -3.48 14.80
C LYS A 198 15.55 -2.35 13.84
N ASP A 199 16.50 -1.48 13.47
CA ASP A 199 16.29 -0.42 12.49
C ASP A 199 16.21 -1.00 11.07
N ILE A 200 15.25 -0.50 10.28
CA ILE A 200 15.06 -0.88 8.88
C ILE A 200 15.58 0.25 8.01
N LYS A 201 16.60 -0.06 7.21
CA LYS A 201 17.11 0.84 6.18
C LYS A 201 17.16 0.13 4.85
N ILE A 202 16.37 0.63 3.92
CA ILE A 202 16.29 0.17 2.55
C ILE A 202 16.72 1.35 1.67
N ASP A 203 17.84 1.18 0.97
CA ASP A 203 18.35 2.16 0.04
C ASP A 203 18.01 1.73 -1.39
N SER A 204 17.53 2.68 -2.22
CA SER A 204 17.30 2.51 -3.66
C SER A 204 16.45 1.30 -4.05
N PHE A 205 15.15 1.35 -3.73
CA PHE A 205 14.19 0.34 -4.18
C PHE A 205 13.14 0.94 -5.14
N ASP A 206 12.68 0.10 -6.05
CA ASP A 206 11.65 0.41 -7.04
C ASP A 206 10.42 -0.47 -6.78
N ILE A 207 9.23 0.13 -6.86
CA ILE A 207 7.97 -0.61 -6.82
C ILE A 207 7.15 -0.22 -8.04
N SER A 208 6.78 -1.22 -8.84
CA SER A 208 5.92 -1.04 -10.00
C SER A 208 4.84 -2.12 -10.04
N MET A 209 3.61 -1.68 -10.33
CA MET A 209 2.52 -2.55 -10.74
C MET A 209 2.39 -2.54 -12.26
N PRO A 210 1.74 -3.55 -12.87
CA PRO A 210 1.52 -3.57 -14.32
C PRO A 210 0.91 -2.26 -14.82
N GLY A 211 1.67 -1.50 -15.62
CA GLY A 211 1.23 -0.23 -16.20
C GLY A 211 1.37 1.02 -15.31
N LEU A 212 1.84 0.92 -14.06
CA LEU A 212 2.03 2.08 -13.16
C LEU A 212 3.30 1.96 -12.32
N ARG A 213 4.18 2.96 -12.39
CA ARG A 213 5.33 3.11 -11.49
C ARG A 213 4.85 3.78 -10.20
N ILE A 214 5.05 3.11 -9.08
CA ILE A 214 4.57 3.55 -7.75
C ILE A 214 5.69 4.28 -7.01
N LEU A 215 6.90 3.71 -7.02
CA LEU A 215 8.11 4.30 -6.46
C LEU A 215 9.30 4.04 -7.38
N THR A 216 10.15 5.05 -7.56
CA THR A 216 11.42 4.98 -8.29
C THR A 216 12.57 5.52 -7.44
N ASP A 217 13.66 4.76 -7.36
CA ASP A 217 14.91 5.01 -6.61
C ASP A 217 14.65 5.59 -5.21
N SER A 218 13.65 5.04 -4.51
CA SER A 218 13.21 5.53 -3.21
C SER A 218 14.02 4.89 -2.09
N SER A 219 14.12 5.59 -0.94
CA SER A 219 14.76 5.06 0.26
C SER A 219 13.77 5.00 1.42
N LEU A 220 13.71 3.86 2.10
CA LEU A 220 12.88 3.63 3.28
C LEU A 220 13.75 3.55 4.54
N THR A 221 13.56 4.47 5.49
CA THR A 221 14.25 4.42 6.80
C THR A 221 13.24 4.45 7.93
N LEU A 222 13.15 3.34 8.67
CA LEU A 222 12.30 3.17 9.85
C LEU A 222 13.21 2.85 11.03
N ALA A 223 13.29 3.78 11.99
CA ALA A 223 14.01 3.56 13.24
C ALA A 223 13.12 2.84 14.25
N TYR A 224 13.71 1.97 15.06
CA TYR A 224 12.98 1.17 16.04
C TYR A 224 12.30 2.05 17.09
N GLY A 225 11.05 1.70 17.44
CA GLY A 225 10.22 2.42 18.42
C GLY A 225 9.65 3.75 17.93
N ARG A 226 9.79 4.07 16.63
CA ARG A 226 9.15 5.24 16.01
C ARG A 226 7.80 4.86 15.40
N ARG A 227 6.92 5.86 15.30
CA ARG A 227 5.58 5.72 14.73
C ARG A 227 5.48 6.60 13.50
N TYR A 228 5.44 5.97 12.34
CA TYR A 228 5.41 6.61 11.05
C TYR A 228 3.99 6.69 10.51
N GLY A 229 3.54 7.89 10.17
CA GLY A 229 2.31 8.09 9.40
C GLY A 229 2.61 8.20 7.91
N LEU A 230 2.12 7.27 7.10
CA LEU A 230 2.26 7.32 5.64
C LEU A 230 1.06 8.03 5.01
N VAL A 231 1.32 9.20 4.43
CA VAL A 231 0.31 10.08 3.83
C VAL A 231 0.58 10.23 2.33
N GLY A 232 -0.46 10.18 1.52
CA GLY A 232 -0.40 10.34 0.08
C GLY A 232 -1.79 10.28 -0.54
N GLN A 233 -1.90 10.66 -1.82
CA GLN A 233 -3.16 10.61 -2.56
C GLN A 233 -3.67 9.17 -2.75
N ASN A 234 -4.96 9.01 -2.97
CA ASN A 234 -5.54 7.71 -3.28
C ASN A 234 -5.09 7.20 -4.65
N GLY A 235 -4.70 5.93 -4.70
CA GLY A 235 -4.21 5.28 -5.92
C GLY A 235 -2.72 5.47 -6.23
N ILE A 236 -1.95 6.15 -5.36
CA ILE A 236 -0.49 6.28 -5.53
C ILE A 236 0.29 5.01 -5.14
N GLY A 237 -0.37 4.02 -4.54
CA GLY A 237 0.24 2.73 -4.18
C GLY A 237 0.66 2.58 -2.71
N LYS A 238 0.06 3.31 -1.77
CA LYS A 238 0.33 3.17 -0.31
C LYS A 238 0.12 1.74 0.19
N SER A 239 -1.06 1.17 -0.08
CA SER A 239 -1.37 -0.23 0.26
C SER A 239 -0.42 -1.19 -0.45
N THR A 240 -0.04 -0.91 -1.70
CA THR A 240 0.94 -1.72 -2.46
C THR A 240 2.31 -1.72 -1.79
N LEU A 241 2.78 -0.56 -1.31
CA LEU A 241 4.01 -0.48 -0.53
C LEU A 241 3.93 -1.33 0.74
N LEU A 242 2.81 -1.27 1.46
CA LEU A 242 2.63 -2.10 2.66
C LEU A 242 2.66 -3.60 2.34
N ARG A 243 2.01 -4.07 1.26
CA ARG A 243 2.08 -5.50 0.89
C ARG A 243 3.47 -5.92 0.46
N ALA A 244 4.17 -5.06 -0.29
CA ALA A 244 5.55 -5.32 -0.71
C ALA A 244 6.49 -5.45 0.51
N LEU A 245 6.27 -4.63 1.55
CA LEU A 245 6.98 -4.75 2.82
C LEU A 245 6.59 -6.03 3.57
N ALA A 246 5.29 -6.35 3.65
CA ALA A 246 4.77 -7.52 4.35
C ALA A 246 5.26 -8.84 3.74
N ARG A 247 5.30 -8.91 2.41
CA ARG A 247 5.78 -10.07 1.64
C ARG A 247 7.30 -10.15 1.54
N ARG A 248 8.02 -9.20 2.16
CA ARG A 248 9.49 -9.05 2.04
C ARG A 248 9.98 -9.00 0.59
N GLU A 249 9.17 -8.46 -0.33
CA GLU A 249 9.65 -8.12 -1.68
C GLU A 249 10.79 -7.11 -1.56
N VAL A 250 10.63 -6.15 -0.66
CA VAL A 250 11.70 -5.25 -0.27
C VAL A 250 12.61 -5.94 0.76
N ALA A 251 13.93 -5.78 0.62
CA ALA A 251 14.94 -6.43 1.44
C ALA A 251 14.92 -5.98 2.91
N ILE A 252 14.02 -6.56 3.71
CA ILE A 252 13.91 -6.34 5.16
C ILE A 252 14.65 -7.47 5.88
N PRO A 253 15.46 -7.15 6.91
CA PRO A 253 16.17 -8.17 7.71
C PRO A 253 15.23 -9.25 8.28
N THR A 254 15.66 -10.51 8.24
CA THR A 254 14.86 -11.68 8.64
C THR A 254 14.60 -11.80 10.14
N HIS A 255 15.40 -11.11 10.96
CA HIS A 255 15.22 -11.07 12.42
C HIS A 255 14.15 -10.09 12.88
N ILE A 256 13.59 -9.28 11.97
CA ILE A 256 12.51 -8.33 12.26
C ILE A 256 11.20 -9.01 11.93
N SER A 257 10.34 -9.16 12.94
CA SER A 257 8.97 -9.66 12.75
C SER A 257 8.08 -8.59 12.12
N ILE A 258 7.37 -8.96 11.06
CA ILE A 258 6.46 -8.04 10.33
C ILE A 258 5.06 -8.62 10.38
N LEU A 259 4.09 -7.77 10.67
CA LEU A 259 2.68 -8.13 10.54
C LEU A 259 1.93 -7.00 9.83
N HIS A 260 1.20 -7.39 8.80
CA HIS A 260 0.37 -6.49 8.01
C HIS A 260 -1.10 -6.80 8.20
N VAL A 261 -1.88 -5.77 8.54
CA VAL A 261 -3.33 -5.83 8.62
C VAL A 261 -3.90 -5.23 7.33
N GLU A 262 -4.10 -6.11 6.35
CA GLU A 262 -4.36 -5.70 4.96
C GLU A 262 -5.86 -5.54 4.65
N GLN A 263 -6.74 -6.46 5.08
CA GLN A 263 -8.22 -6.33 5.14
C GLN A 263 -8.92 -7.64 5.60
N GLU A 264 -10.25 -7.56 5.79
CA GLU A 264 -11.16 -8.52 6.47
C GLU A 264 -10.74 -10.00 6.50
N ILE A 265 -10.69 -10.57 7.71
CA ILE A 265 -10.50 -12.00 7.91
C ILE A 265 -11.78 -12.75 7.50
N THR A 266 -11.65 -13.87 6.79
CA THR A 266 -12.75 -14.79 6.55
C THR A 266 -13.26 -15.34 7.89
N GLY A 267 -14.56 -15.22 8.13
CA GLY A 267 -15.14 -15.66 9.39
C GLY A 267 -15.29 -17.17 9.44
N ASP A 268 -14.80 -17.77 10.52
CA ASP A 268 -14.81 -19.19 10.81
C ASP A 268 -15.70 -19.49 12.03
N ASP A 269 -15.74 -20.76 12.46
CA ASP A 269 -16.48 -21.20 13.65
C ASP A 269 -15.75 -20.91 14.98
N THR A 270 -14.50 -20.46 14.91
CA THR A 270 -13.70 -20.12 16.09
C THR A 270 -14.30 -18.95 16.86
N PRO A 271 -14.32 -18.98 18.21
CA PRO A 271 -14.68 -17.82 19.02
C PRO A 271 -13.71 -16.66 18.80
N ALA A 272 -14.18 -15.41 18.91
CA ALA A 272 -13.34 -14.22 18.75
C ALA A 272 -12.12 -14.21 19.70
N LEU A 273 -12.31 -14.56 20.98
CA LEU A 273 -11.21 -14.64 21.95
C LEU A 273 -10.15 -15.66 21.50
N GLN A 274 -10.58 -16.85 21.09
CA GLN A 274 -9.68 -17.90 20.63
C GLN A 274 -8.95 -17.49 19.34
N ALA A 275 -9.63 -16.81 18.42
CA ALA A 275 -9.01 -16.32 17.18
C ALA A 275 -7.88 -15.29 17.45
N VAL A 276 -7.97 -14.51 18.53
CA VAL A 276 -6.87 -13.63 18.98
C VAL A 276 -5.73 -14.42 19.59
N LEU A 277 -6.03 -15.40 20.45
CA LEU A 277 -5.01 -16.26 21.05
C LEU A 277 -4.26 -17.10 20.02
N ASP A 278 -4.97 -17.58 18.99
CA ASP A 278 -4.43 -18.35 17.88
C ASP A 278 -3.63 -17.50 16.89
N ALA A 279 -3.68 -16.17 16.98
CA ALA A 279 -2.89 -15.29 16.13
C ALA A 279 -1.39 -15.40 16.43
N ASP A 280 -1.04 -15.69 17.68
CA ASP A 280 0.33 -16.03 18.05
C ASP A 280 0.60 -17.49 17.68
N VAL A 281 0.98 -17.67 16.41
CA VAL A 281 1.30 -18.98 15.83
C VAL A 281 2.40 -19.69 16.60
N TRP A 282 3.38 -18.94 17.13
CA TRP A 282 4.49 -19.50 17.89
C TRP A 282 4.04 -20.02 19.25
N ARG A 283 3.22 -19.26 19.99
CA ARG A 283 2.60 -19.76 21.23
C ARG A 283 1.79 -21.02 20.98
N LYS A 284 0.96 -21.04 19.94
CA LYS A 284 0.14 -22.21 19.57
C LYS A 284 1.00 -23.43 19.22
N HIS A 285 2.08 -23.22 18.47
CA HIS A 285 3.04 -24.29 18.15
C HIS A 285 3.75 -24.82 19.40
N LEU A 286 4.22 -23.93 20.29
CA LEU A 286 4.91 -24.31 21.52
C LEU A 286 3.99 -25.06 22.49
N LEU A 287 2.71 -24.68 22.60
CA LEU A 287 1.73 -25.42 23.41
C LEU A 287 1.45 -26.82 22.85
N ARG A 288 1.35 -26.96 21.51
CA ARG A 288 1.20 -28.28 20.86
C ARG A 288 2.43 -29.16 21.06
N GLU A 289 3.63 -28.59 20.92
CA GLU A 289 4.88 -29.30 21.17
C GLU A 289 5.02 -29.69 22.64
N GLN A 290 4.65 -28.81 23.58
CA GLN A 290 4.60 -29.12 25.02
C GLN A 290 3.67 -30.30 25.30
N GLU A 291 2.45 -30.29 24.73
CA GLU A 291 1.49 -31.38 24.92
C GLU A 291 2.02 -32.69 24.31
N LYS A 292 2.64 -32.63 23.13
CA LYS A 292 3.23 -33.79 22.46
C LYS A 292 4.39 -34.39 23.27
N ILE A 293 5.36 -33.56 23.68
CA ILE A 293 6.50 -34.00 24.49
C ILE A 293 6.01 -34.54 25.85
N SER A 294 4.99 -33.93 26.46
CA SER A 294 4.44 -34.45 27.72
C SER A 294 3.80 -35.83 27.58
N LYS A 295 3.14 -36.11 26.43
CA LYS A 295 2.59 -37.44 26.13
C LYS A 295 3.71 -38.44 25.86
N GLU A 296 4.71 -38.08 25.06
CA GLU A 296 5.88 -38.92 24.79
C GLU A 296 6.64 -39.25 26.07
N LEU A 297 6.82 -38.29 26.98
CA LEU A 297 7.43 -38.52 28.30
C LEU A 297 6.61 -39.49 29.14
N ALA A 298 5.28 -39.36 29.17
CA ALA A 298 4.41 -40.29 29.90
C ALA A 298 4.46 -41.72 29.34
N GLU A 299 4.49 -41.88 28.02
CA GLU A 299 4.66 -43.18 27.35
C GLU A 299 6.02 -43.81 27.67
N LEU A 300 7.10 -43.02 27.60
CA LEU A 300 8.45 -43.45 27.96
C LEU A 300 8.56 -43.84 29.44
N GLU A 301 7.88 -43.14 30.35
CA GLU A 301 7.83 -43.51 31.76
C GLU A 301 7.11 -44.84 31.99
N GLU A 302 6.01 -45.09 31.28
CA GLU A 302 5.33 -46.39 31.32
C GLU A 302 6.16 -47.53 30.74
N GLU A 303 6.89 -47.31 29.64
CA GLU A 303 7.78 -48.30 29.04
C GLU A 303 8.99 -48.60 29.94
N ARG A 304 9.59 -47.56 30.51
CA ARG A 304 10.67 -47.67 31.50
C ARG A 304 10.22 -48.48 32.72
N ALA A 305 9.03 -48.22 33.24
CA ALA A 305 8.48 -48.92 34.40
C ALA A 305 8.27 -50.44 34.17
N LYS A 306 8.15 -50.88 32.90
CA LYS A 306 8.02 -52.29 32.52
C LYS A 306 9.37 -53.01 32.35
N MET A 307 10.49 -52.28 32.34
CA MET A 307 11.84 -52.83 32.13
C MET A 307 12.64 -52.96 33.44
N ALA A 308 13.58 -53.91 33.49
CA ALA A 308 14.50 -54.06 34.60
C ALA A 308 15.67 -53.07 34.49
N ASP A 309 16.10 -52.49 35.62
CA ASP A 309 17.12 -51.40 35.74
C ASP A 309 18.48 -51.67 35.06
N THR A 310 18.78 -52.91 34.68
CA THR A 310 20.11 -53.31 34.16
C THR A 310 20.17 -53.51 32.65
N SER A 311 19.12 -53.18 31.89
CA SER A 311 19.11 -53.39 30.43
C SER A 311 19.78 -52.22 29.69
N ALA A 312 20.49 -52.51 28.60
CA ALA A 312 21.08 -51.48 27.73
C ALA A 312 20.02 -50.60 27.04
N ASP A 313 18.79 -51.09 26.97
CA ASP A 313 17.66 -50.33 26.42
C ASP A 313 17.06 -49.37 27.45
N ALA A 314 17.11 -49.68 28.76
CA ALA A 314 16.75 -48.74 29.83
C ALA A 314 17.66 -47.49 29.81
N ALA A 315 18.97 -47.66 29.60
CA ALA A 315 19.92 -46.54 29.51
C ALA A 315 19.67 -45.62 28.30
N LYS A 316 19.18 -46.17 27.17
CA LYS A 316 18.80 -45.38 25.98
C LYS A 316 17.51 -44.60 26.21
N LEU A 317 16.53 -45.21 26.87
CA LEU A 317 15.28 -44.55 27.24
C LEU A 317 15.54 -43.40 28.23
N ASP A 318 16.48 -43.59 29.18
CA ASP A 318 16.90 -42.54 30.11
C ASP A 318 17.56 -41.35 29.39
N THR A 319 18.42 -41.60 28.39
CA THR A 319 19.03 -40.50 27.61
C THR A 319 18.02 -39.78 26.72
N GLN A 320 17.05 -40.49 26.14
CA GLN A 320 15.96 -39.87 25.39
C GLN A 320 15.06 -39.02 26.29
N ARG A 321 14.77 -39.49 27.50
CA ARG A 321 14.00 -38.75 28.50
C ARG A 321 14.71 -37.47 28.93
N GLU A 322 16.00 -37.53 29.26
CA GLU A 322 16.80 -36.35 29.61
C GLU A 322 16.84 -35.31 28.47
N GLY A 323 16.90 -35.77 27.21
CA GLY A 323 16.81 -34.90 26.04
C GLY A 323 15.46 -34.19 25.92
N LEU A 324 14.35 -34.92 26.09
CA LEU A 324 12.99 -34.38 26.05
C LEU A 324 12.68 -33.46 27.25
N ASP A 325 13.20 -33.76 28.43
CA ASP A 325 13.07 -32.88 29.61
C ASP A 325 13.80 -31.55 29.39
N THR A 326 14.97 -31.59 28.74
CA THR A 326 15.73 -30.38 28.39
C THR A 326 14.95 -29.52 27.39
N THR A 327 14.41 -30.11 26.33
CA THR A 327 13.60 -29.36 25.34
C THR A 327 12.29 -28.85 25.95
N LEU A 328 11.65 -29.60 26.85
CA LEU A 328 10.45 -29.17 27.57
C LEU A 328 10.76 -27.98 28.49
N SER A 329 11.90 -27.99 29.19
CA SER A 329 12.38 -26.86 29.99
C SER A 329 12.61 -25.61 29.12
N ASP A 330 13.22 -25.76 27.93
CA ASP A 330 13.42 -24.65 26.99
C ASP A 330 12.08 -24.09 26.47
N ILE A 331 11.10 -24.96 26.19
CA ILE A 331 9.75 -24.57 25.80
C ILE A 331 9.05 -23.81 26.93
N HIS A 332 9.14 -24.29 28.17
CA HIS A 332 8.58 -23.60 29.34
C HIS A 332 9.21 -22.22 29.54
N ALA A 333 10.53 -22.10 29.39
CA ALA A 333 11.22 -20.82 29.49
C ALA A 333 10.72 -19.81 28.44
N LYS A 334 10.51 -20.26 27.19
CA LYS A 334 9.96 -19.42 26.11
C LYS A 334 8.49 -19.05 26.31
N LEU A 335 7.66 -19.99 26.76
CA LEU A 335 6.25 -19.73 27.06
C LEU A 335 6.12 -18.72 28.22
N ALA A 336 7.04 -18.75 29.18
CA ALA A 336 7.13 -17.76 30.24
C ALA A 336 7.58 -16.39 29.72
N GLU A 337 8.56 -16.32 28.80
CA GLU A 337 8.99 -15.08 28.13
C GLU A 337 7.85 -14.43 27.32
N MET A 338 7.02 -15.25 26.66
CA MET A 338 5.82 -14.80 25.93
C MET A 338 4.63 -14.42 26.84
N GLU A 339 4.80 -14.52 28.17
CA GLU A 339 3.76 -14.34 29.18
C GLU A 339 2.47 -15.12 28.86
N SER A 340 2.59 -16.40 28.47
CA SER A 340 1.46 -17.23 28.01
C SER A 340 0.30 -17.31 29.02
N ASP A 341 0.59 -17.23 30.33
CA ASP A 341 -0.42 -17.29 31.40
C ASP A 341 -1.31 -16.04 31.45
N LYS A 342 -0.79 -14.87 31.08
CA LYS A 342 -1.54 -13.60 31.04
C LYS A 342 -2.22 -13.36 29.69
N ALA A 343 -1.93 -14.19 28.69
CA ALA A 343 -2.36 -14.01 27.31
C ALA A 343 -3.89 -13.87 27.18
N GLU A 344 -4.66 -14.68 27.90
CA GLU A 344 -6.13 -14.65 27.83
C GLU A 344 -6.70 -13.32 28.35
N SER A 345 -6.20 -12.86 29.51
CA SER A 345 -6.60 -11.56 30.08
C SER A 345 -6.20 -10.39 29.17
N ARG A 346 -4.99 -10.44 28.58
CA ARG A 346 -4.51 -9.45 27.62
C ARG A 346 -5.40 -9.40 26.38
N ALA A 347 -5.68 -10.56 25.77
CA ALA A 347 -6.54 -10.68 24.59
C ALA A 347 -7.96 -10.15 24.87
N ALA A 348 -8.54 -10.52 26.01
CA ALA A 348 -9.86 -10.05 26.43
C ALA A 348 -9.90 -8.52 26.63
N SER A 349 -8.83 -7.93 27.18
CA SER A 349 -8.72 -6.48 27.36
C SER A 349 -8.62 -5.70 26.05
N ILE A 350 -7.83 -6.19 25.08
CA ILE A 350 -7.70 -5.59 23.75
C ILE A 350 -9.03 -5.68 23.00
N LEU A 351 -9.70 -6.83 23.06
CA LEU A 351 -11.03 -7.02 22.48
C LEU A 351 -12.06 -6.08 23.11
N ALA A 352 -12.06 -5.93 24.44
CA ALA A 352 -12.94 -4.98 25.13
C ALA A 352 -12.67 -3.53 24.69
N GLY A 353 -11.39 -3.15 24.56
CA GLY A 353 -10.95 -1.85 24.03
C GLY A 353 -11.47 -1.53 22.63
N LEU A 354 -11.57 -2.54 21.78
CA LEU A 354 -12.11 -2.44 20.42
C LEU A 354 -13.65 -2.62 20.35
N GLY A 355 -14.31 -2.71 21.50
CA GLY A 355 -15.76 -2.71 21.64
C GLY A 355 -16.42 -4.10 21.73
N PHE A 356 -15.66 -5.19 21.87
CA PHE A 356 -16.24 -6.52 22.09
C PHE A 356 -16.62 -6.71 23.56
N SER A 357 -17.92 -6.82 23.85
CA SER A 357 -18.41 -7.23 25.17
C SER A 357 -17.99 -8.67 25.51
N GLN A 358 -17.95 -9.02 26.79
CA GLN A 358 -17.58 -10.38 27.24
C GLN A 358 -18.39 -11.48 26.57
N GLU A 359 -19.70 -11.27 26.36
CA GLU A 359 -20.55 -12.22 25.63
C GLU A 359 -20.12 -12.36 24.17
N ARG A 360 -19.83 -11.24 23.49
CA ARG A 360 -19.41 -11.25 22.09
C ARG A 360 -18.04 -11.88 21.89
N GLN A 361 -17.15 -11.81 22.88
CA GLN A 361 -15.85 -12.48 22.80
C GLN A 361 -15.97 -14.01 22.60
N GLN A 362 -17.10 -14.60 23.01
CA GLN A 362 -17.38 -16.03 22.85
C GLN A 362 -18.11 -16.36 21.52
N PHE A 363 -18.57 -15.37 20.77
CA PHE A 363 -19.28 -15.61 19.52
C PHE A 363 -18.31 -16.03 18.40
N ALA A 364 -18.80 -16.90 17.52
CA ALA A 364 -18.05 -17.38 16.37
C ALA A 364 -17.75 -16.27 15.37
N THR A 365 -16.55 -16.29 14.79
CA THR A 365 -16.06 -15.20 13.91
C THR A 365 -16.92 -14.99 12.66
N LYS A 366 -17.57 -16.03 12.14
CA LYS A 366 -18.53 -15.95 11.04
C LYS A 366 -19.76 -15.08 11.30
N THR A 367 -20.17 -14.94 12.57
CA THR A 367 -21.37 -14.16 12.95
C THR A 367 -21.15 -12.66 12.91
N PHE A 368 -19.90 -12.22 12.93
CA PHE A 368 -19.54 -10.81 12.86
C PHE A 368 -19.64 -10.26 11.43
N SER A 369 -20.08 -9.00 11.32
CA SER A 369 -20.00 -8.26 10.07
C SER A 369 -18.56 -7.87 9.74
N GLY A 370 -18.30 -7.47 8.49
CA GLY A 370 -16.94 -7.12 8.00
C GLY A 370 -16.18 -6.16 8.92
N GLY A 371 -16.82 -5.09 9.39
CA GLY A 371 -16.20 -4.14 10.33
C GLY A 371 -15.82 -4.74 11.70
N TRP A 372 -16.59 -5.69 12.21
CA TRP A 372 -16.23 -6.43 13.43
C TRP A 372 -15.09 -7.43 13.16
N ARG A 373 -15.03 -8.03 11.96
CA ARG A 373 -13.90 -8.89 11.56
C ARG A 373 -12.61 -8.10 11.36
N MET A 374 -12.71 -6.86 10.87
CA MET A 374 -11.58 -5.93 10.82
C MET A 374 -11.07 -5.58 12.23
N ARG A 375 -11.98 -5.30 13.18
CA ARG A 375 -11.60 -5.09 14.59
C ARG A 375 -10.92 -6.31 15.17
N LEU A 376 -11.39 -7.51 14.83
CA LEU A 376 -10.72 -8.74 15.23
C LEU A 376 -9.33 -8.86 14.61
N ALA A 377 -9.15 -8.50 13.34
CA ALA A 377 -7.83 -8.48 12.69
C ALA A 377 -6.85 -7.53 13.37
N LEU A 378 -7.34 -6.34 13.75
CA LEU A 378 -6.59 -5.39 14.56
C LEU A 378 -6.25 -5.98 15.93
N ALA A 379 -7.21 -6.61 16.62
CA ALA A 379 -6.97 -7.24 17.92
C ALA A 379 -5.88 -8.32 17.85
N ARG A 380 -5.92 -9.17 16.81
CA ARG A 380 -4.88 -10.18 16.52
C ARG A 380 -3.52 -9.53 16.35
N ALA A 381 -3.46 -8.44 15.58
CA ALA A 381 -2.20 -7.77 15.30
C ALA A 381 -1.60 -7.02 16.49
N LEU A 382 -2.45 -6.39 17.31
CA LEU A 382 -2.01 -5.77 18.55
C LEU A 382 -1.54 -6.82 19.56
N PHE A 383 -2.19 -7.99 19.60
CA PHE A 383 -1.82 -9.07 20.51
C PHE A 383 -0.46 -9.72 20.20
N CYS A 384 -0.11 -9.87 18.90
CA CYS A 384 1.16 -10.48 18.49
C CYS A 384 2.40 -9.59 18.74
N GLU A 385 2.23 -8.29 18.97
CA GLU A 385 3.31 -7.33 19.23
C GLU A 385 4.55 -7.43 18.29
N PRO A 386 4.40 -7.39 16.95
CA PRO A 386 5.51 -7.46 16.00
C PRO A 386 6.51 -6.30 16.15
N ASP A 387 7.75 -6.50 15.67
CA ASP A 387 8.78 -5.45 15.62
C ASP A 387 8.42 -4.33 14.64
N LEU A 388 7.73 -4.68 13.55
CA LEU A 388 7.14 -3.76 12.58
C LEU A 388 5.64 -4.08 12.40
N LEU A 389 4.80 -3.21 12.95
CA LEU A 389 3.36 -3.25 12.75
C LEU A 389 2.96 -2.37 11.56
N LEU A 390 2.33 -2.97 10.55
CA LEU A 390 1.82 -2.31 9.35
C LEU A 390 0.29 -2.24 9.41
N LEU A 391 -0.26 -1.02 9.47
CA LEU A 391 -1.71 -0.78 9.52
C LEU A 391 -2.17 -0.02 8.27
N ASP A 392 -3.07 -0.60 7.48
CA ASP A 392 -3.66 0.06 6.31
C ASP A 392 -5.07 0.62 6.63
N GLU A 393 -5.18 1.94 6.74
CA GLU A 393 -6.42 2.70 7.00
C GLU A 393 -7.31 2.14 8.13
N PRO A 394 -6.76 1.95 9.35
CA PRO A 394 -7.51 1.33 10.45
C PRO A 394 -8.73 2.15 10.88
N SER A 395 -8.77 3.46 10.61
CA SER A 395 -9.87 4.37 11.00
C SER A 395 -11.19 4.10 10.26
N ASN A 396 -11.16 3.56 9.04
CA ASN A 396 -12.33 3.52 8.15
C ASN A 396 -13.47 2.59 8.61
N MET A 397 -13.21 1.67 9.55
CA MET A 397 -14.20 0.71 10.04
C MET A 397 -14.38 0.75 11.57
N LEU A 398 -13.74 1.71 12.23
CA LEU A 398 -13.76 1.86 13.68
C LEU A 398 -14.71 3.00 14.08
N ASP A 399 -15.36 2.83 15.23
CA ASP A 399 -16.13 3.90 15.84
C ASP A 399 -15.23 4.82 16.66
N VAL A 400 -15.76 5.99 17.06
CA VAL A 400 -15.02 6.98 17.85
C VAL A 400 -14.39 6.39 19.13
N PRO A 401 -15.08 5.56 19.93
CA PRO A 401 -14.45 4.89 21.09
C PRO A 401 -13.27 4.00 20.69
N SER A 402 -13.43 3.13 19.68
CA SER A 402 -12.38 2.18 19.29
C SER A 402 -11.18 2.87 18.67
N ILE A 403 -11.38 3.94 17.88
CA ILE A 403 -10.28 4.76 17.34
C ILE A 403 -9.51 5.42 18.49
N THR A 404 -10.22 5.95 19.49
CA THR A 404 -9.59 6.60 20.65
C THR A 404 -8.79 5.58 21.47
N PHE A 405 -9.32 4.38 21.69
CA PHE A 405 -8.59 3.29 22.34
C PHE A 405 -7.34 2.92 21.53
N LEU A 406 -7.49 2.70 20.22
CA LEU A 406 -6.37 2.35 19.34
C LEU A 406 -5.28 3.43 19.36
N ALA A 407 -5.66 4.71 19.29
CA ALA A 407 -4.71 5.82 19.34
C ALA A 407 -3.92 5.83 20.66
N ASN A 408 -4.61 5.69 21.80
CA ASN A 408 -3.98 5.63 23.12
C ASN A 408 -3.07 4.39 23.27
N TYR A 409 -3.51 3.24 22.77
CA TYR A 409 -2.73 2.00 22.80
C TYR A 409 -1.45 2.13 21.95
N LEU A 410 -1.56 2.69 20.74
CA LEU A 410 -0.42 2.89 19.84
C LEU A 410 0.58 3.94 20.36
N GLN A 411 0.17 4.91 21.15
CA GLN A 411 1.09 5.87 21.79
C GLN A 411 2.09 5.18 22.73
N GLY A 412 1.65 4.15 23.45
CA GLY A 412 2.46 3.36 24.37
C GLY A 412 3.16 2.16 23.72
N TYR A 413 3.01 1.97 22.40
CA TYR A 413 3.52 0.78 21.72
C TYR A 413 5.05 0.77 21.67
N PRO A 414 5.72 -0.32 22.09
CA PRO A 414 7.17 -0.37 22.25
C PRO A 414 7.93 -0.51 20.92
N SER A 415 7.28 -1.10 19.91
CA SER A 415 7.89 -1.43 18.61
C SER A 415 7.58 -0.38 17.53
N THR A 416 8.08 -0.60 16.31
CA THR A 416 7.88 0.32 15.19
C THR A 416 6.48 0.17 14.61
N VAL A 417 5.80 1.27 14.35
CA VAL A 417 4.47 1.26 13.72
C VAL A 417 4.52 2.10 12.44
N LEU A 418 4.05 1.54 11.33
CA LEU A 418 3.78 2.28 10.09
C LEU A 418 2.28 2.25 9.84
N VAL A 419 1.63 3.41 9.93
CA VAL A 419 0.19 3.54 9.72
C VAL A 419 -0.08 4.36 8.46
N VAL A 420 -0.84 3.79 7.54
CA VAL A 420 -1.50 4.54 6.48
C VAL A 420 -2.85 5.01 7.02
N SER A 421 -3.07 6.31 7.02
CA SER A 421 -4.38 6.87 7.40
C SER A 421 -4.62 8.19 6.70
N HIS A 422 -5.89 8.48 6.40
CA HIS A 422 -6.36 9.80 6.01
C HIS A 422 -6.92 10.62 7.18
N ASP A 423 -7.04 10.04 8.38
CA ASP A 423 -7.56 10.73 9.56
C ASP A 423 -6.48 11.63 10.19
N ARG A 424 -6.72 12.94 10.10
CA ARG A 424 -5.83 13.98 10.63
C ARG A 424 -5.69 13.90 12.15
N ALA A 425 -6.80 13.67 12.86
CA ALA A 425 -6.81 13.66 14.31
C ALA A 425 -6.04 12.44 14.83
N PHE A 426 -6.26 11.29 14.21
CA PHE A 426 -5.55 10.06 14.54
C PHE A 426 -4.04 10.17 14.26
N LEU A 427 -3.64 10.67 13.09
CA LEU A 427 -2.22 10.87 12.77
C LEU A 427 -1.54 11.88 13.70
N ASN A 428 -2.25 12.95 14.10
CA ASN A 428 -1.75 13.92 15.06
C ASN A 428 -1.51 13.32 16.46
N GLU A 429 -2.33 12.35 16.88
CA GLU A 429 -2.22 11.70 18.19
C GLU A 429 -1.19 10.56 18.21
N VAL A 430 -1.00 9.83 17.10
CA VAL A 430 -0.16 8.62 17.06
C VAL A 430 1.23 8.85 16.44
N ALA A 431 1.32 9.60 15.35
CA ALA A 431 2.54 9.66 14.55
C ALA A 431 3.62 10.56 15.19
N THR A 432 4.85 10.07 15.22
CA THR A 432 6.04 10.85 15.59
C THR A 432 6.70 11.48 14.37
N ASP A 433 6.58 10.81 13.23
CA ASP A 433 7.22 11.16 11.97
C ASP A 433 6.22 10.90 10.83
N ILE A 434 6.20 11.76 9.82
CA ILE A 434 5.32 11.63 8.66
C ILE A 434 6.15 11.30 7.42
N ILE A 435 5.74 10.27 6.70
CA ILE A 435 6.27 9.90 5.38
C ILE A 435 5.23 10.35 4.36
N HIS A 436 5.62 11.25 3.46
CA HIS A 436 4.77 11.73 2.39
C HIS A 436 5.15 11.06 1.08
N GLN A 437 4.25 10.23 0.54
CA GLN A 437 4.40 9.62 -0.78
C GLN A 437 3.82 10.55 -1.84
N HIS A 438 4.65 10.97 -2.78
CA HIS A 438 4.26 11.78 -3.93
C HIS A 438 5.26 11.60 -5.06
N SER A 439 4.85 11.81 -6.32
CA SER A 439 5.73 11.82 -7.49
C SER A 439 6.76 10.68 -7.54
N GLU A 440 6.30 9.45 -7.30
CA GLU A 440 7.11 8.23 -7.26
C GLU A 440 8.24 8.23 -6.21
N ARG A 441 8.17 9.09 -5.19
CA ARG A 441 9.18 9.18 -4.11
C ARG A 441 8.57 9.28 -2.72
N LEU A 442 9.42 9.09 -1.71
CA LEU A 442 9.09 9.22 -0.28
C LEU A 442 9.86 10.39 0.36
N ASP A 443 9.14 11.39 0.85
CA ASP A 443 9.72 12.52 1.59
C ASP A 443 9.47 12.36 3.10
N TYR A 444 10.51 12.57 3.91
CA TYR A 444 10.44 12.42 5.37
C TYR A 444 10.30 13.76 6.07
N TYR A 445 9.40 13.79 7.05
CA TYR A 445 9.17 14.91 7.95
C TYR A 445 9.35 14.42 9.38
N LYS A 446 10.50 14.75 9.96
CA LYS A 446 10.87 14.30 11.30
C LYS A 446 10.34 15.23 12.39
N GLY A 447 9.95 14.65 13.52
CA GLY A 447 9.68 15.38 14.76
C GLY A 447 8.46 16.29 14.68
N GLY A 448 7.37 15.81 14.09
CA GLY A 448 6.20 16.62 13.83
C GLY A 448 4.92 15.78 13.69
N ASN A 449 3.85 16.30 14.26
CA ASN A 449 2.49 15.82 14.02
C ASN A 449 2.03 16.19 12.60
N PHE A 450 0.89 15.66 12.15
CA PHE A 450 0.33 15.94 10.83
C PHE A 450 0.21 17.44 10.52
N ASP A 451 -0.20 18.26 11.49
CA ASP A 451 -0.36 19.71 11.31
C ASP A 451 0.96 20.41 10.98
N SER A 452 2.04 20.06 11.69
CA SER A 452 3.38 20.61 11.43
C SER A 452 3.92 20.18 10.06
N PHE A 453 3.62 18.94 9.65
CA PHE A 453 3.92 18.44 8.31
C PHE A 453 3.18 19.26 7.25
N TYR A 454 1.88 19.48 7.43
CA TYR A 454 1.06 20.22 6.46
C TYR A 454 1.54 21.66 6.29
N ALA A 455 1.83 22.35 7.41
CA ALA A 455 2.38 23.70 7.40
C ALA A 455 3.74 23.76 6.66
N THR A 456 4.65 22.82 6.95
CA THR A 456 5.97 22.73 6.31
C THR A 456 5.84 22.42 4.82
N LYS A 457 4.94 21.51 4.43
CA LYS A 457 4.65 21.16 3.03
C LYS A 457 4.14 22.38 2.26
N GLU A 458 3.18 23.12 2.83
CA GLU A 458 2.68 24.34 2.21
C GLU A 458 3.75 25.42 2.05
N GLU A 459 4.60 25.62 3.05
CA GLU A 459 5.68 26.59 3.00
C GLU A 459 6.72 26.25 1.94
N ARG A 460 7.13 24.97 1.87
CA ARG A 460 8.00 24.44 0.80
C ARG A 460 7.38 24.67 -0.57
N ARG A 461 6.08 24.40 -0.72
CA ARG A 461 5.36 24.62 -1.97
C ARG A 461 5.32 26.11 -2.36
N LYS A 462 4.93 27.00 -1.44
CA LYS A 462 4.88 28.45 -1.68
C LYS A 462 6.26 28.99 -2.07
N THR A 463 7.32 28.47 -1.46
CA THR A 463 8.71 28.82 -1.78
C THR A 463 9.08 28.34 -3.19
N ALA A 464 8.81 27.07 -3.52
CA ALA A 464 9.08 26.51 -4.84
C ALA A 464 8.33 27.25 -5.98
N VAL A 465 7.07 27.62 -5.75
CA VAL A 465 6.28 28.41 -6.71
C VAL A 465 6.90 29.79 -6.94
N ARG A 466 7.27 30.50 -5.87
CA ARG A 466 7.91 31.83 -5.99
C ARG A 466 9.27 31.75 -6.68
N GLU A 467 10.07 30.75 -6.37
CA GLU A 467 11.37 30.53 -7.03
C GLU A 467 11.20 30.23 -8.52
N TYR A 468 10.22 29.39 -8.86
CA TYR A 468 9.88 29.09 -10.26
C TYR A 468 9.38 30.32 -11.01
N GLU A 469 8.44 31.09 -10.44
CA GLU A 469 7.92 32.32 -11.05
C GLU A 469 9.03 33.36 -11.26
N LYS A 470 9.91 33.53 -10.27
CA LYS A 470 11.07 34.44 -10.38
C LYS A 470 12.00 34.01 -11.51
N GLN A 471 12.33 32.72 -11.59
CA GLN A 471 13.22 32.20 -12.61
C GLN A 471 12.59 32.28 -14.02
N MET A 472 11.29 32.00 -14.13
CA MET A 472 10.55 32.13 -15.38
C MET A 472 10.45 33.59 -15.83
N GLY A 473 10.23 34.52 -14.90
CA GLY A 473 10.28 35.97 -15.17
C GLY A 473 11.65 36.43 -15.67
N GLU A 474 12.73 35.99 -15.02
CA GLU A 474 14.11 36.26 -15.44
C GLU A 474 14.41 35.69 -16.84
N ARG A 475 13.97 34.45 -17.10
CA ARG A 475 14.09 33.82 -18.43
C ARG A 475 13.31 34.57 -19.50
N ALA A 476 12.06 34.96 -19.23
CA ALA A 476 11.24 35.72 -20.15
C ALA A 476 11.85 37.10 -20.45
N HIS A 477 12.39 37.78 -19.44
CA HIS A 477 13.08 39.06 -19.61
C HIS A 477 14.36 38.94 -20.44
N LEU A 478 15.18 37.90 -20.18
CA LEU A 478 16.37 37.61 -20.99
C LEU A 478 15.99 37.26 -22.43
N GLN A 479 14.95 36.46 -22.64
CA GLN A 479 14.45 36.08 -23.96
C GLN A 479 13.94 37.29 -24.74
N ALA A 480 13.12 38.15 -24.13
CA ALA A 480 12.63 39.38 -24.77
C ALA A 480 13.78 40.33 -25.18
N PHE A 481 14.84 40.41 -24.37
CA PHE A 481 16.03 41.17 -24.74
C PHE A 481 16.79 40.53 -25.91
N ILE A 482 16.96 39.21 -25.89
CA ILE A 482 17.61 38.47 -26.98
C ILE A 482 16.82 38.69 -28.27
N ASP A 483 15.51 38.49 -28.28
CA ASP A 483 14.66 38.62 -29.47
C ASP A 483 14.69 40.04 -30.05
N LYS A 484 14.72 41.06 -29.18
CA LYS A 484 14.77 42.47 -29.60
C LYS A 484 16.12 42.90 -30.16
N PHE A 485 17.23 42.34 -29.67
CA PHE A 485 18.59 42.80 -30.00
C PHE A 485 19.45 41.79 -30.79
N ARG A 486 18.90 40.62 -31.14
CA ARG A 486 19.60 39.56 -31.91
C ARG A 486 20.15 40.06 -33.25
N TYR A 487 19.41 40.94 -33.92
CA TYR A 487 19.74 41.44 -35.26
C TYR A 487 20.45 42.80 -35.28
N ASN A 488 20.69 43.42 -34.12
CA ASN A 488 21.37 44.72 -34.03
C ASN A 488 22.87 44.53 -33.77
N ALA A 489 23.70 44.84 -34.78
CA ALA A 489 25.15 44.63 -34.77
C ALA A 489 25.88 45.29 -33.58
N ALA A 490 25.39 46.42 -33.06
CA ALA A 490 26.03 47.13 -31.96
C ALA A 490 25.83 46.46 -30.58
N LYS A 491 24.76 45.65 -30.42
CA LYS A 491 24.42 44.98 -29.14
C LYS A 491 24.49 43.45 -29.23
N SER A 492 24.99 42.90 -30.34
CA SER A 492 25.08 41.46 -30.58
C SER A 492 25.98 40.74 -29.57
N SER A 493 27.06 41.36 -29.09
CA SER A 493 27.94 40.76 -28.07
C SER A 493 27.26 40.62 -26.70
N GLU A 494 26.42 41.60 -26.33
CA GLU A 494 25.65 41.58 -25.08
C GLU A 494 24.50 40.57 -25.16
N ALA A 495 23.84 40.47 -26.32
CA ALA A 495 22.85 39.43 -26.59
C ALA A 495 23.46 38.02 -26.53
N GLN A 496 24.65 37.81 -27.10
CA GLN A 496 25.37 36.52 -27.01
C GLN A 496 25.77 36.14 -25.57
N SER A 497 26.16 37.12 -24.74
CA SER A 497 26.45 36.88 -23.32
C SER A 497 25.20 36.43 -22.55
N ARG A 498 24.05 37.05 -22.85
CA ARG A 498 22.76 36.69 -22.24
C ARG A 498 22.22 35.35 -22.75
N ILE A 499 22.48 34.97 -24.00
CA ILE A 499 22.20 33.62 -24.54
C ILE A 499 22.97 32.57 -23.74
N LYS A 500 24.28 32.77 -23.51
CA LYS A 500 25.08 31.86 -22.67
C LYS A 500 24.61 31.81 -21.22
N LYS A 501 24.13 32.93 -20.66
CA LYS A 501 23.51 32.94 -19.33
C LYS A 501 22.21 32.15 -19.30
N LEU A 502 21.37 32.27 -20.33
CA LEU A 502 20.13 31.51 -20.45
C LEU A 502 20.40 30.00 -20.55
N GLU A 503 21.40 29.59 -21.33
CA GLU A 503 21.83 28.18 -21.47
C GLU A 503 22.41 27.60 -20.18
N LYS A 504 23.06 28.43 -19.36
CA LYS A 504 23.68 28.01 -18.10
C LYS A 504 22.70 27.99 -16.92
N MET A 505 21.53 28.62 -17.04
CA MET A 505 20.50 28.58 -16.00
C MET A 505 19.86 27.19 -15.94
N PRO A 506 19.85 26.53 -14.77
CA PRO A 506 19.25 25.21 -14.63
C PRO A 506 17.76 25.27 -14.99
N VAL A 507 17.29 24.32 -15.79
CA VAL A 507 15.85 24.16 -16.07
C VAL A 507 15.21 23.62 -14.79
N LEU A 508 14.57 24.48 -14.02
CA LEU A 508 13.68 24.02 -12.95
C LEU A 508 12.48 23.34 -13.59
N THR A 509 12.15 22.16 -13.11
CA THR A 509 10.88 21.50 -13.39
C THR A 509 9.74 22.38 -12.85
N PRO A 510 8.61 22.50 -13.57
CA PRO A 510 7.46 23.22 -13.04
C PRO A 510 7.08 22.62 -11.67
N PRO A 511 6.80 23.46 -10.66
CA PRO A 511 6.29 22.98 -9.39
C PRO A 511 4.99 22.22 -9.65
N GLU A 512 4.78 21.15 -8.90
CA GLU A 512 3.58 20.32 -9.04
C GLU A 512 2.33 21.20 -8.98
N ALA A 513 1.49 21.07 -10.01
CA ALA A 513 0.21 21.75 -10.03
C ALA A 513 -0.60 21.26 -8.83
N ALA A 514 -1.17 22.20 -8.07
CA ALA A 514 -2.06 21.84 -6.97
C ALA A 514 -3.20 20.99 -7.55
N TYR A 515 -3.28 19.74 -7.12
CA TYR A 515 -4.44 18.92 -7.39
C TYR A 515 -5.59 19.47 -6.54
N SER A 516 -6.35 20.39 -7.12
CA SER A 516 -7.48 21.01 -6.43
C SER A 516 -8.78 20.39 -6.93
N VAL A 517 -9.34 19.49 -6.13
CA VAL A 517 -10.71 18.99 -6.34
C VAL A 517 -11.68 20.11 -5.95
N HIS A 518 -12.72 20.34 -6.75
CA HIS A 518 -13.73 21.37 -6.47
C HIS A 518 -15.13 20.79 -6.56
N PHE A 519 -15.68 20.32 -5.44
CA PHE A 519 -17.07 19.87 -5.44
C PHE A 519 -18.00 21.06 -5.65
N LYS A 520 -18.93 20.92 -6.61
CA LYS A 520 -19.96 21.92 -6.86
C LYS A 520 -21.33 21.25 -6.89
N PHE A 521 -22.14 21.53 -5.88
CA PHE A 521 -23.53 21.15 -5.85
C PHE A 521 -24.40 22.22 -6.55
N PRO A 522 -25.50 21.81 -7.21
CA PRO A 522 -26.43 22.74 -7.84
C PRO A 522 -27.17 23.61 -6.79
N GLU A 523 -27.67 24.76 -7.24
CA GLU A 523 -28.52 25.61 -6.41
C GLU A 523 -29.89 24.95 -6.18
N VAL A 524 -30.47 25.20 -5.00
CA VAL A 524 -31.68 24.51 -4.53
C VAL A 524 -32.91 25.39 -4.73
N GLU A 525 -33.97 24.81 -5.28
CA GLU A 525 -35.27 25.46 -5.40
C GLU A 525 -35.90 25.68 -4.00
N LYS A 526 -36.49 26.85 -3.77
CA LYS A 526 -37.16 27.14 -2.50
C LYS A 526 -38.43 26.30 -2.36
N MET A 527 -38.62 25.66 -1.21
CA MET A 527 -39.85 24.95 -0.85
C MET A 527 -40.44 25.47 0.46
N SER A 528 -41.75 25.36 0.59
CA SER A 528 -42.48 25.67 1.82
C SER A 528 -42.41 24.50 2.82
N PRO A 529 -42.15 24.75 4.11
CA PRO A 529 -42.26 23.74 5.16
C PRO A 529 -43.68 23.12 5.25
N PRO A 530 -43.84 21.89 5.79
CA PRO A 530 -42.79 20.98 6.30
C PRO A 530 -42.01 20.29 5.17
N ILE A 531 -40.73 20.01 5.42
CA ILE A 531 -39.83 19.40 4.41
C ILE A 531 -39.73 17.89 4.64
N ILE A 532 -39.13 17.46 5.75
CA ILE A 532 -39.19 16.09 6.26
C ILE A 532 -39.34 16.12 7.77
N GLN A 533 -40.31 15.39 8.30
CA GLN A 533 -40.53 15.26 9.73
C GLN A 533 -40.85 13.81 10.11
N MET A 534 -40.17 13.31 11.13
CA MET A 534 -40.45 12.04 11.79
C MET A 534 -41.10 12.34 13.14
N SER A 535 -42.25 11.72 13.42
CA SER A 535 -42.96 11.84 14.69
C SER A 535 -43.28 10.48 15.29
N GLY A 536 -42.71 10.21 16.47
CA GLY A 536 -42.92 9.01 17.26
C GLY A 536 -42.52 7.72 16.55
N VAL A 537 -41.51 7.78 15.68
CA VAL A 537 -41.17 6.64 14.80
C VAL A 537 -40.48 5.52 15.57
N THR A 538 -41.03 4.32 15.47
CA THR A 538 -40.43 3.09 16.01
C THR A 538 -40.22 2.09 14.89
N PHE A 539 -39.08 1.42 14.88
CA PHE A 539 -38.71 0.46 13.86
C PHE A 539 -37.83 -0.67 14.41
N GLY A 540 -38.09 -1.89 13.95
CA GLY A 540 -37.23 -3.06 14.15
C GLY A 540 -37.27 -3.96 12.92
N TYR A 541 -36.12 -4.57 12.57
CA TYR A 541 -36.05 -5.52 11.44
C TYR A 541 -36.85 -6.80 11.71
N THR A 542 -36.92 -7.19 12.98
CA THR A 542 -37.82 -8.25 13.46
C THR A 542 -38.73 -7.67 14.53
N PRO A 543 -39.97 -8.19 14.67
CA PRO A 543 -40.89 -7.75 15.72
C PRO A 543 -40.29 -7.84 17.13
N ASP A 544 -39.42 -8.82 17.35
CA ASP A 544 -38.81 -9.12 18.66
C ASP A 544 -37.61 -8.21 18.98
N LYS A 545 -37.03 -7.54 17.98
CA LYS A 545 -35.82 -6.72 18.14
C LYS A 545 -36.03 -5.32 17.57
N ILE A 546 -36.63 -4.46 18.40
CA ILE A 546 -36.82 -3.05 18.11
C ILE A 546 -35.47 -2.34 18.14
N LEU A 547 -35.10 -1.69 17.03
CA LEU A 547 -33.83 -0.97 16.89
C LEU A 547 -33.97 0.51 17.25
N LEU A 548 -35.05 1.15 16.82
CA LEU A 548 -35.35 2.57 17.06
C LEU A 548 -36.72 2.69 17.74
N LYS A 549 -36.83 3.50 18.78
CA LYS A 549 -38.03 3.71 19.60
C LYS A 549 -38.33 5.19 19.72
N ASN A 550 -39.56 5.58 19.40
CA ASN A 550 -40.11 6.92 19.56
C ASN A 550 -39.14 8.04 19.09
N VAL A 551 -38.65 7.92 17.87
CA VAL A 551 -37.72 8.89 17.27
C VAL A 551 -38.50 10.06 16.69
N ASP A 552 -38.16 11.25 17.16
CA ASP A 552 -38.63 12.55 16.66
C ASP A 552 -37.48 13.30 16.01
N LEU A 553 -37.61 13.61 14.72
CA LEU A 553 -36.57 14.33 13.96
C LEU A 553 -37.22 15.25 12.92
N ASP A 554 -36.90 16.54 12.97
CA ASP A 554 -37.34 17.54 11.99
C ASP A 554 -36.14 18.00 11.16
N VAL A 555 -36.25 17.92 9.83
CA VAL A 555 -35.20 18.33 8.90
C VAL A 555 -35.73 19.39 7.96
N GLN A 556 -35.16 20.58 8.04
CA GLN A 556 -35.50 21.75 7.24
C GLN A 556 -34.46 21.98 6.12
N LEU A 557 -34.73 22.91 5.20
CA LEU A 557 -33.84 23.20 4.07
C LEU A 557 -32.52 23.87 4.48
N ASP A 558 -32.46 24.52 5.64
CA ASP A 558 -31.26 25.14 6.21
C ASP A 558 -30.60 24.26 7.28
N SER A 559 -31.21 23.12 7.61
CA SER A 559 -30.70 22.23 8.64
C SER A 559 -29.33 21.66 8.26
N ARG A 560 -28.43 21.63 9.26
CA ARG A 560 -27.09 21.03 9.18
C ARG A 560 -26.96 20.08 10.37
N ILE A 561 -27.40 18.84 10.17
CA ILE A 561 -27.55 17.85 11.22
C ILE A 561 -26.46 16.79 11.09
N GLY A 562 -25.69 16.59 12.16
CA GLY A 562 -24.74 15.50 12.29
C GLY A 562 -25.28 14.42 13.22
N ILE A 563 -25.44 13.19 12.75
CA ILE A 563 -25.84 12.05 13.58
C ILE A 563 -24.58 11.26 13.97
N VAL A 564 -24.37 11.09 15.27
CA VAL A 564 -23.26 10.32 15.84
C VAL A 564 -23.78 9.20 16.74
N GLY A 565 -22.98 8.15 16.93
CA GLY A 565 -23.35 7.00 17.76
C GLY A 565 -22.49 5.78 17.46
N PRO A 566 -22.53 4.75 18.31
CA PRO A 566 -21.75 3.52 18.11
C PRO A 566 -22.20 2.77 16.84
N ASN A 567 -21.33 1.90 16.33
CA ASN A 567 -21.65 1.10 15.15
C ASN A 567 -22.75 0.08 15.47
N GLY A 568 -23.76 0.02 14.60
CA GLY A 568 -24.95 -0.81 14.82
C GLY A 568 -26.02 -0.18 15.71
N ALA A 569 -25.89 1.08 16.13
CA ALA A 569 -26.93 1.80 16.88
C ALA A 569 -28.23 2.06 16.08
N GLY A 570 -28.16 1.97 14.74
CA GLY A 570 -29.29 2.21 13.85
C GLY A 570 -29.24 3.51 13.05
N LYS A 571 -28.08 4.20 13.00
CA LYS A 571 -27.83 5.44 12.22
C LYS A 571 -28.29 5.31 10.75
N THR A 572 -27.73 4.35 10.02
CA THR A 572 -28.11 4.07 8.62
C THR A 572 -29.59 3.69 8.48
N THR A 573 -30.15 2.99 9.46
CA THR A 573 -31.58 2.63 9.46
C THR A 573 -32.46 3.87 9.62
N ALA A 574 -32.08 4.82 10.48
CA ALA A 574 -32.75 6.10 10.63
C ALA A 574 -32.71 6.92 9.32
N LEU A 575 -31.55 6.96 8.66
CA LEU A 575 -31.43 7.59 7.33
C LEU A 575 -32.35 6.93 6.29
N LYS A 576 -32.41 5.59 6.27
CA LYS A 576 -33.28 4.82 5.37
C LYS A 576 -34.78 5.05 5.63
N LEU A 577 -35.18 5.20 6.88
CA LEU A 577 -36.54 5.59 7.25
C LEU A 577 -36.84 7.01 6.75
N LEU A 578 -35.89 7.94 6.95
CA LEU A 578 -36.05 9.33 6.57
C LEU A 578 -36.19 9.55 5.06
N ILE A 579 -35.53 8.73 4.23
CA ILE A 579 -35.68 8.75 2.76
C ILE A 579 -36.88 7.93 2.24
N GLY A 580 -37.63 7.26 3.13
CA GLY A 580 -38.77 6.42 2.76
C GLY A 580 -38.41 5.05 2.17
N ALA A 581 -37.15 4.61 2.27
CA ALA A 581 -36.72 3.29 1.81
C ALA A 581 -37.16 2.16 2.77
N LEU A 582 -37.44 2.50 4.03
CA LEU A 582 -38.02 1.61 5.03
C LEU A 582 -39.32 2.22 5.55
N GLN A 583 -40.30 1.37 5.84
CA GLN A 583 -41.55 1.79 6.46
C GLN A 583 -41.44 1.65 7.98
N PRO A 584 -41.87 2.66 8.75
CA PRO A 584 -41.88 2.58 10.21
C PRO A 584 -42.90 1.54 10.69
N THR A 585 -42.62 0.87 11.81
CA THR A 585 -43.56 -0.07 12.44
C THR A 585 -44.68 0.70 13.15
N THR A 586 -44.32 1.78 13.84
CA THR A 586 -45.26 2.76 14.41
C THR A 586 -44.71 4.17 14.23
N GLY A 587 -45.58 5.18 14.35
CA GLY A 587 -45.23 6.59 14.11
C GLY A 587 -45.52 7.03 12.67
N ILE A 588 -45.27 8.31 12.38
CA ILE A 588 -45.60 8.95 11.11
C ILE A 588 -44.37 9.66 10.56
N ILE A 589 -44.11 9.47 9.25
CA ILE A 589 -43.10 10.21 8.50
C ILE A 589 -43.83 11.10 7.48
N SER A 590 -43.69 12.41 7.61
CA SER A 590 -44.26 13.41 6.72
C SER A 590 -43.17 13.98 5.82
N GLN A 591 -43.38 13.94 4.50
CA GLN A 591 -42.42 14.45 3.51
C GLN A 591 -43.16 15.32 2.50
N ASN A 592 -42.52 16.39 2.04
CA ASN A 592 -43.05 17.20 0.96
C ASN A 592 -43.03 16.40 -0.37
N PRO A 593 -44.13 16.31 -1.13
CA PRO A 593 -44.17 15.54 -2.38
C PRO A 593 -43.20 15.99 -3.48
N ARG A 594 -42.74 17.25 -3.45
CA ARG A 594 -41.76 17.78 -4.42
C ARG A 594 -40.31 17.62 -3.98
N LEU A 595 -40.11 17.09 -2.77
CA LEU A 595 -38.80 16.89 -2.21
C LEU A 595 -37.98 15.91 -3.05
N ARG A 596 -36.71 16.26 -3.25
CA ARG A 596 -35.70 15.41 -3.86
C ARG A 596 -34.60 15.22 -2.85
N VAL A 597 -34.35 13.98 -2.44
CA VAL A 597 -33.30 13.66 -1.47
C VAL A 597 -32.17 12.95 -2.20
N GLY A 598 -30.97 13.50 -2.10
CA GLY A 598 -29.75 12.85 -2.61
C GLY A 598 -29.16 12.01 -1.49
N PHE A 599 -29.20 10.68 -1.62
CA PHE A 599 -28.70 9.76 -0.60
C PHE A 599 -27.35 9.17 -1.02
N PHE A 600 -26.28 9.52 -0.30
CA PHE A 600 -24.98 8.86 -0.40
C PHE A 600 -24.91 7.76 0.65
N ALA A 601 -24.91 6.51 0.20
CA ALA A 601 -24.82 5.34 1.07
C ALA A 601 -23.38 4.87 1.19
N GLN A 602 -23.04 4.19 2.29
CA GLN A 602 -21.73 3.56 2.45
C GLN A 602 -21.40 2.58 1.30
N HIS A 603 -22.40 1.84 0.79
CA HIS A 603 -22.29 0.90 -0.34
C HIS A 603 -22.71 1.50 -1.69
N HIS A 604 -22.81 2.83 -1.83
CA HIS A 604 -23.27 3.43 -3.09
C HIS A 604 -22.29 3.20 -4.25
N VAL A 605 -21.02 2.93 -3.93
CA VAL A 605 -20.00 2.50 -4.90
C VAL A 605 -20.33 1.13 -5.50
N ASP A 606 -20.94 0.24 -4.72
CA ASP A 606 -21.31 -1.11 -5.15
C ASP A 606 -22.55 -1.11 -6.07
N ALA A 607 -23.34 -0.03 -6.04
CA ALA A 607 -24.47 0.19 -6.94
C ALA A 607 -24.04 0.68 -8.34
N LEU A 608 -22.77 1.05 -8.53
CA LEU A 608 -22.23 1.44 -9.83
C LEU A 608 -21.97 0.20 -10.69
N ASP A 609 -22.36 0.25 -11.96
CA ASP A 609 -22.04 -0.83 -12.91
C ASP A 609 -20.54 -0.79 -13.25
N LEU A 610 -19.76 -1.66 -12.61
CA LEU A 610 -18.30 -1.71 -12.74
C LEU A 610 -17.83 -1.96 -14.18
N ASN A 611 -18.66 -2.55 -15.04
CA ASN A 611 -18.31 -2.87 -16.41
C ASN A 611 -18.42 -1.67 -17.36
N ASP A 612 -19.16 -0.62 -16.96
CA ASP A 612 -19.35 0.58 -17.77
C ASP A 612 -18.34 1.68 -17.42
N SER A 613 -18.18 2.65 -18.31
CA SER A 613 -17.44 3.88 -18.04
C SER A 613 -18.27 4.86 -17.21
N ALA A 614 -17.61 5.76 -16.45
CA ALA A 614 -18.33 6.76 -15.65
C ALA A 614 -19.22 7.67 -16.52
N VAL A 615 -18.74 8.07 -17.71
CA VAL A 615 -19.52 8.85 -18.68
C VAL A 615 -20.67 8.02 -19.25
N GLY A 616 -20.41 6.76 -19.63
CA GLY A 616 -21.42 5.85 -20.16
C GLY A 616 -22.56 5.60 -19.16
N PHE A 617 -22.23 5.38 -17.90
CA PHE A 617 -23.20 5.22 -16.83
C PHE A 617 -24.05 6.47 -16.64
N MET A 618 -23.43 7.66 -16.56
CA MET A 618 -24.19 8.92 -16.45
C MET A 618 -25.13 9.15 -17.64
N SER A 619 -24.67 8.84 -18.86
CA SER A 619 -25.46 8.99 -20.09
C SER A 619 -26.67 8.03 -20.12
N LYS A 620 -26.50 6.81 -19.61
CA LYS A 620 -27.59 5.81 -19.47
C LYS A 620 -28.57 6.14 -18.35
N THR A 621 -28.11 6.62 -17.21
CA THR A 621 -28.98 6.89 -16.05
C THR A 621 -29.70 8.22 -16.19
N TYR A 622 -28.98 9.25 -16.62
CA TYR A 622 -29.49 10.60 -16.80
C TYR A 622 -29.50 10.90 -18.29
N HIS A 623 -30.67 10.81 -18.92
CA HIS A 623 -30.80 11.11 -20.34
C HIS A 623 -30.89 12.62 -20.56
N GLY A 624 -30.38 13.11 -21.70
CA GLY A 624 -30.64 14.47 -22.16
C GLY A 624 -29.45 15.43 -22.19
N ARG A 625 -28.22 14.97 -21.92
CA ARG A 625 -26.98 15.75 -22.14
C ARG A 625 -26.02 15.01 -23.07
N VAL A 626 -25.10 15.77 -23.66
CA VAL A 626 -24.04 15.22 -24.52
C VAL A 626 -22.88 14.69 -23.65
N ASP A 627 -22.17 13.67 -24.12
CA ASP A 627 -21.01 13.09 -23.41
C ASP A 627 -19.96 14.13 -22.98
N GLU A 628 -19.77 15.20 -23.76
CA GLU A 628 -18.87 16.29 -23.42
C GLU A 628 -19.31 17.05 -22.16
N GLU A 629 -20.62 17.23 -21.98
CA GLU A 629 -21.18 17.86 -20.77
C GLU A 629 -21.02 16.95 -19.55
N TYR A 630 -21.19 15.63 -19.71
CA TYR A 630 -20.92 14.66 -18.64
C TYR A 630 -19.44 14.65 -18.25
N ARG A 631 -18.52 14.72 -19.22
CA ARG A 631 -17.09 14.87 -18.94
C ARG A 631 -16.78 16.17 -18.21
N ARG A 632 -17.37 17.28 -18.62
CA ARG A 632 -17.18 18.57 -17.93
C ARG A 632 -17.72 18.54 -16.50
N HIS A 633 -18.86 17.89 -16.30
CA HIS A 633 -19.46 17.68 -14.97
C HIS A 633 -18.56 16.81 -14.10
N LEU A 634 -18.13 15.65 -14.58
CA LEU A 634 -17.16 14.77 -13.90
C LEU A 634 -15.83 15.48 -13.60
N GLY A 635 -15.38 16.35 -14.51
CA GLY A 635 -14.20 17.18 -14.33
C GLY A 635 -14.29 18.13 -13.14
N ALA A 636 -15.49 18.67 -12.85
CA ALA A 636 -15.70 19.47 -11.64
C ALA A 636 -15.45 18.64 -10.37
N PHE A 637 -15.87 17.37 -10.36
CA PHE A 637 -15.64 16.43 -9.26
C PHE A 637 -14.22 15.81 -9.25
N GLY A 638 -13.28 16.33 -10.05
CA GLY A 638 -11.88 15.89 -10.07
C GLY A 638 -11.59 14.66 -10.93
N ILE A 639 -12.57 14.20 -11.73
CA ILE A 639 -12.39 13.12 -12.71
C ILE A 639 -12.09 13.74 -14.08
N THR A 640 -10.81 13.91 -14.39
CA THR A 640 -10.35 14.60 -15.61
C THR A 640 -9.76 13.65 -16.66
N GLY A 641 -9.73 14.08 -17.91
CA GLY A 641 -9.03 13.38 -18.99
C GLY A 641 -9.65 12.02 -19.33
N MET A 642 -8.81 11.00 -19.50
CA MET A 642 -9.22 9.66 -19.91
C MET A 642 -9.90 8.86 -18.78
N THR A 643 -9.74 9.27 -17.51
CA THR A 643 -10.29 8.55 -16.35
C THR A 643 -11.80 8.40 -16.41
N GLY A 644 -12.53 9.38 -16.93
CA GLY A 644 -13.99 9.28 -17.10
C GLY A 644 -14.44 8.27 -18.16
N LEU A 645 -13.55 7.85 -19.06
CA LEU A 645 -13.81 6.88 -20.13
C LEU A 645 -13.33 5.47 -19.81
N GLN A 646 -12.53 5.32 -18.76
CA GLN A 646 -12.13 4.02 -18.25
C GLN A 646 -13.32 3.31 -17.61
N LYS A 647 -13.28 1.98 -17.63
CA LYS A 647 -14.25 1.16 -16.90
C LYS A 647 -14.19 1.48 -15.41
N MET A 648 -15.34 1.53 -14.77
CA MET A 648 -15.43 1.86 -13.34
C MET A 648 -14.70 0.84 -12.47
N GLU A 649 -14.57 -0.43 -12.89
CA GLU A 649 -13.76 -1.45 -12.20
C GLU A 649 -12.33 -0.99 -11.91
N LEU A 650 -11.69 -0.33 -12.89
CA LEU A 650 -10.29 0.12 -12.82
C LEU A 650 -10.11 1.41 -11.98
N LEU A 651 -11.20 2.08 -11.61
CA LEU A 651 -11.14 3.28 -10.79
C LEU A 651 -10.83 2.92 -9.33
N SER A 652 -10.00 3.73 -8.69
CA SER A 652 -9.80 3.65 -7.24
C SER A 652 -11.11 3.94 -6.48
N GLY A 653 -11.22 3.44 -5.24
CA GLY A 653 -12.38 3.71 -4.39
C GLY A 653 -12.72 5.20 -4.29
N GLY A 654 -11.72 6.07 -4.11
CA GLY A 654 -11.95 7.52 -4.07
C GLY A 654 -12.38 8.14 -5.42
N GLN A 655 -11.95 7.58 -6.55
CA GLN A 655 -12.50 7.98 -7.86
C GLN A 655 -13.95 7.53 -8.00
N LYS A 656 -14.29 6.31 -7.59
CA LYS A 656 -15.67 5.80 -7.58
C LYS A 656 -16.59 6.66 -6.70
N SER A 657 -16.16 7.01 -5.48
CA SER A 657 -16.90 7.91 -4.60
C SER A 657 -17.14 9.27 -5.25
N ARG A 658 -16.16 9.82 -5.95
CA ARG A 658 -16.31 11.10 -6.67
C ARG A 658 -17.29 11.02 -7.84
N VAL A 659 -17.28 9.92 -8.58
CA VAL A 659 -18.31 9.66 -9.61
C VAL A 659 -19.69 9.58 -8.97
N ALA A 660 -19.83 8.92 -7.82
CA ALA A 660 -21.10 8.86 -7.10
C ALA A 660 -21.58 10.24 -6.62
N PHE A 661 -20.70 11.10 -6.08
CA PHE A 661 -21.03 12.50 -5.76
C PHE A 661 -21.44 13.29 -7.00
N ALA A 662 -20.77 13.07 -8.14
CA ALA A 662 -21.13 13.71 -9.39
C ALA A 662 -22.53 13.27 -9.86
N CYS A 663 -22.87 11.99 -9.74
CA CYS A 663 -24.21 11.46 -10.02
C CYS A 663 -25.27 12.07 -9.10
N LEU A 664 -24.98 12.18 -7.79
CA LEU A 664 -25.89 12.81 -6.83
C LEU A 664 -26.15 14.29 -7.16
N ALA A 665 -25.13 15.01 -7.59
CA ALA A 665 -25.28 16.41 -8.00
C ALA A 665 -26.17 16.56 -9.26
N LEU A 666 -26.24 15.56 -10.14
CA LEU A 666 -27.14 15.60 -11.31
C LEU A 666 -28.62 15.47 -10.94
N GLN A 667 -28.94 14.90 -9.77
CA GLN A 667 -30.32 14.74 -9.29
C GLN A 667 -30.93 16.06 -8.80
N ASN A 668 -30.15 17.14 -8.69
CA ASN A 668 -30.56 18.42 -8.10
C ASN A 668 -31.29 18.25 -6.76
N PRO A 669 -30.66 17.61 -5.76
CA PRO A 669 -31.30 17.31 -4.49
C PRO A 669 -31.55 18.58 -3.67
N HIS A 670 -32.63 18.60 -2.91
CA HIS A 670 -32.94 19.65 -1.93
C HIS A 670 -32.34 19.35 -0.56
N ILE A 671 -32.25 18.06 -0.20
CA ILE A 671 -31.59 17.58 1.00
C ILE A 671 -30.55 16.55 0.59
N LEU A 672 -29.33 16.69 1.12
CA LEU A 672 -28.26 15.71 1.01
C LEU A 672 -28.23 14.88 2.29
N VAL A 673 -28.36 13.56 2.14
CA VAL A 673 -28.21 12.59 3.21
C VAL A 673 -26.94 11.80 2.95
N LEU A 674 -25.95 11.93 3.82
CA LEU A 674 -24.60 11.39 3.63
C LEU A 674 -24.28 10.38 4.74
N ASP A 675 -24.13 9.11 4.39
CA ASP A 675 -23.76 8.04 5.31
C ASP A 675 -22.26 7.70 5.14
N GLU A 676 -21.45 8.12 6.12
CA GLU A 676 -19.98 7.99 6.14
C GLU A 676 -19.29 8.47 4.84
N PRO A 677 -19.48 9.74 4.44
CA PRO A 677 -18.92 10.28 3.18
C PRO A 677 -17.40 10.33 3.16
N SER A 678 -16.75 10.26 4.33
CA SER A 678 -15.29 10.21 4.48
C SER A 678 -14.67 8.92 3.95
N ASN A 679 -15.46 7.85 3.82
CA ASN A 679 -14.93 6.57 3.40
C ASN A 679 -14.39 6.64 1.96
N HIS A 680 -13.12 6.25 1.81
CA HIS A 680 -12.39 6.24 0.54
C HIS A 680 -12.09 7.61 -0.09
N LEU A 681 -12.43 8.72 0.54
CA LEU A 681 -11.99 10.05 0.11
C LEU A 681 -10.61 10.38 0.70
N ASP A 682 -9.77 11.04 -0.10
CA ASP A 682 -8.49 11.56 0.39
C ASP A 682 -8.69 12.91 1.09
N ILE A 683 -7.63 13.36 1.76
CA ILE A 683 -7.62 14.57 2.57
C ILE A 683 -8.01 15.81 1.73
N GLU A 684 -7.56 15.88 0.48
CA GLU A 684 -7.83 17.00 -0.44
C GLU A 684 -9.29 16.99 -0.92
N ALA A 685 -9.86 15.82 -1.26
CA ALA A 685 -11.27 15.72 -1.60
C ALA A 685 -12.19 15.99 -0.39
N MET A 686 -11.77 15.62 0.82
CA MET A 686 -12.53 15.87 2.04
C MET A 686 -12.67 17.36 2.36
N ASP A 687 -11.60 18.13 2.22
CA ASP A 687 -11.66 19.59 2.36
C ASP A 687 -12.58 20.20 1.30
N ALA A 688 -12.44 19.77 0.05
CA ALA A 688 -13.26 20.25 -1.04
C ALA A 688 -14.75 19.91 -0.86
N LEU A 689 -15.07 18.74 -0.32
CA LEU A 689 -16.44 18.35 0.01
C LEU A 689 -16.98 19.20 1.16
N SER A 690 -16.20 19.43 2.21
CA SER A 690 -16.58 20.27 3.36
C SER A 690 -16.90 21.70 2.91
N GLU A 691 -16.05 22.29 2.06
CA GLU A 691 -16.32 23.60 1.47
C GLU A 691 -17.59 23.63 0.62
N ALA A 692 -17.83 22.58 -0.17
CA ALA A 692 -19.00 22.50 -1.03
C ALA A 692 -20.31 22.35 -0.24
N LEU A 693 -20.30 21.55 0.83
CA LEU A 693 -21.44 21.39 1.74
C LEU A 693 -21.75 22.68 2.51
N ASN A 694 -20.72 23.45 2.87
CA ASN A 694 -20.89 24.77 3.47
C ASN A 694 -21.49 25.80 2.50
N LYS A 695 -21.17 25.70 1.20
CA LYS A 695 -21.74 26.57 0.15
C LYS A 695 -23.12 26.10 -0.34
N PHE A 696 -23.49 24.85 -0.09
CA PHE A 696 -24.77 24.29 -0.50
C PHE A 696 -25.93 24.99 0.23
N GLN A 697 -27.02 25.31 -0.47
CA GLN A 697 -28.16 26.04 0.10
C GLN A 697 -29.28 25.13 0.63
N GLY A 698 -29.23 23.83 0.33
CA GLY A 698 -30.20 22.84 0.81
C GLY A 698 -29.82 22.25 2.16
N GLY A 699 -30.65 21.32 2.66
CA GLY A 699 -30.44 20.69 3.97
C GLY A 699 -29.35 19.63 3.88
N VAL A 700 -28.51 19.50 4.92
CA VAL A 700 -27.48 18.45 4.99
C VAL A 700 -27.70 17.64 6.25
N LEU A 701 -27.87 16.34 6.06
CA LEU A 701 -27.93 15.33 7.11
C LEU A 701 -26.76 14.39 6.90
N MET A 702 -25.87 14.28 7.88
CA MET A 702 -24.64 13.50 7.76
C MET A 702 -24.44 12.57 8.94
N VAL A 703 -24.07 11.33 8.65
CA VAL A 703 -23.47 10.40 9.60
C VAL A 703 -21.99 10.34 9.26
N SER A 704 -21.13 10.64 10.22
CA SER A 704 -19.69 10.51 10.03
C SER A 704 -18.99 10.23 11.36
N HIS A 705 -17.87 9.51 11.30
CA HIS A 705 -16.90 9.41 12.39
C HIS A 705 -15.85 10.54 12.38
N ASP A 706 -15.76 11.32 11.30
CA ASP A 706 -14.79 12.43 11.19
C ASP A 706 -15.27 13.66 11.98
N VAL A 707 -14.61 13.89 13.10
CA VAL A 707 -14.85 15.01 14.00
C VAL A 707 -14.66 16.36 13.30
N THR A 708 -13.69 16.47 12.39
CA THR A 708 -13.38 17.73 11.71
C THR A 708 -14.46 18.08 10.68
N MET A 709 -14.94 17.09 9.93
CA MET A 709 -16.03 17.28 8.97
C MET A 709 -17.33 17.70 9.67
N LEU A 710 -17.69 17.00 10.76
CA LEU A 710 -18.86 17.35 11.56
C LEU A 710 -18.77 18.75 12.15
N GLN A 711 -17.61 19.15 12.68
CA GLN A 711 -17.42 20.51 13.22
C GLN A 711 -17.51 21.60 12.16
N ASN A 712 -17.03 21.32 10.94
CA ASN A 712 -16.99 22.30 9.87
C ASN A 712 -18.33 22.49 9.15
N VAL A 713 -19.15 21.43 9.08
CA VAL A 713 -20.39 21.40 8.29
C VAL A 713 -21.66 21.41 9.14
N CYS A 714 -21.68 20.69 10.27
CA CYS A 714 -22.87 20.50 11.08
C CYS A 714 -23.03 21.59 12.15
N THR A 715 -24.23 22.14 12.30
CA THR A 715 -24.56 23.11 13.36
C THR A 715 -25.26 22.47 14.55
N SER A 716 -25.94 21.34 14.33
CA SER A 716 -26.64 20.57 15.34
C SER A 716 -26.15 19.13 15.33
N LEU A 717 -26.02 18.54 16.52
CA LEU A 717 -25.53 17.17 16.71
C LEU A 717 -26.62 16.34 17.37
N TRP A 718 -26.86 15.16 16.83
CA TRP A 718 -27.86 14.22 17.31
C TRP A 718 -27.17 12.90 17.64
N VAL A 719 -27.46 12.36 18.82
CA VAL A 719 -26.83 11.15 19.32
C VAL A 719 -27.82 10.00 19.18
N CYS A 720 -27.42 8.99 18.41
CA CYS A 720 -28.13 7.73 18.27
C CYS A 720 -27.54 6.72 19.25
N ASP A 721 -28.24 6.49 20.36
CA ASP A 721 -27.82 5.55 21.41
C ASP A 721 -29.05 4.89 22.07
N ASN A 722 -28.88 3.66 22.56
CA ASN A 722 -29.92 2.85 23.23
C ASN A 722 -31.27 2.77 22.49
N GLY A 723 -31.25 2.89 21.17
CA GLY A 723 -32.43 2.86 20.31
C GLY A 723 -33.25 4.15 20.29
N THR A 724 -32.70 5.26 20.75
CA THR A 724 -33.27 6.61 20.63
C THR A 724 -32.35 7.52 19.84
N ILE A 725 -32.89 8.61 19.28
CA ILE A 725 -32.09 9.66 18.64
C ILE A 725 -32.48 10.97 19.31
N GLU A 726 -31.53 11.54 20.05
CA GLU A 726 -31.76 12.73 20.87
C GLU A 726 -30.86 13.88 20.44
N HIS A 727 -31.36 15.11 20.54
CA HIS A 727 -30.57 16.31 20.32
C HIS A 727 -29.51 16.42 21.42
N PHE A 728 -28.27 16.68 21.04
CA PHE A 728 -27.17 16.88 21.97
C PHE A 728 -26.82 18.36 22.07
N ASP A 729 -27.08 18.92 23.25
CA ASP A 729 -26.76 20.31 23.60
C ASP A 729 -25.26 20.45 23.91
N GLY A 730 -24.41 20.38 22.88
CA GLY A 730 -22.97 20.52 23.02
C GLY A 730 -22.21 20.44 21.70
N THR A 731 -20.90 20.68 21.76
CA THR A 731 -20.03 20.56 20.58
C THR A 731 -19.58 19.11 20.36
N VAL A 732 -19.06 18.81 19.17
CA VAL A 732 -18.45 17.49 18.87
C VAL A 732 -17.32 17.15 19.85
N LYS A 733 -16.59 18.15 20.38
CA LYS A 733 -15.54 17.94 21.39
C LYS A 733 -16.12 17.53 22.75
N ASP A 734 -17.28 18.07 23.11
CA ASP A 734 -17.99 17.70 24.34
C ASP A 734 -18.53 16.28 24.23
N TYR A 735 -18.98 15.88 23.04
CA TYR A 735 -19.36 14.51 22.75
C TYR A 735 -18.17 13.53 22.87
N LYS A 736 -16.98 13.86 22.30
CA LYS A 736 -15.75 13.04 22.49
C LYS A 736 -15.44 12.87 23.97
N ARG A 737 -15.49 13.96 24.77
CA ARG A 737 -15.28 13.90 26.22
C ARG A 737 -16.28 13.01 26.94
N ARG A 738 -17.57 13.10 26.59
CA ARG A 738 -18.62 12.24 27.14
C ARG A 738 -18.37 10.77 26.84
N ILE A 739 -18.00 10.44 25.59
CA ILE A 739 -17.67 9.07 25.19
C ILE A 739 -16.46 8.55 25.98
N THR A 740 -15.37 9.32 26.05
CA THR A 740 -14.16 8.88 26.76
C THR A 740 -14.45 8.66 28.24
N ALA A 741 -15.27 9.51 28.87
CA ALA A 741 -15.71 9.32 30.24
C ALA A 741 -16.56 8.04 30.40
N GLN A 742 -17.51 7.79 29.50
CA GLN A 742 -18.33 6.58 29.51
C GLN A 742 -17.51 5.30 29.27
N ALA A 743 -16.51 5.35 28.38
CA ALA A 743 -15.59 4.23 28.15
C ALA A 743 -14.73 3.94 29.40
N ASN A 744 -14.30 4.98 30.11
CA ASN A 744 -13.57 4.84 31.37
C ASN A 744 -14.46 4.27 32.49
N GLU A 745 -15.72 4.72 32.61
CA GLU A 745 -16.69 4.21 33.58
C GLU A 745 -17.15 2.77 33.28
N ALA A 746 -17.25 2.39 32.01
CA ALA A 746 -17.54 1.01 31.58
C ALA A 746 -16.36 0.03 31.79
N GLY A 747 -15.26 0.48 32.41
CA GLY A 747 -14.10 -0.35 32.74
C GLY A 747 -13.15 -0.63 31.57
N VAL A 748 -13.32 0.04 30.42
CA VAL A 748 -12.51 -0.19 29.21
C VAL A 748 -11.11 0.44 29.32
N VAL A 749 -10.94 1.43 30.20
CA VAL A 749 -9.66 2.05 30.50
C VAL A 749 -9.43 2.02 32.01
N ALA A 750 -9.44 0.82 32.59
CA ALA A 750 -8.76 0.66 33.87
C ALA A 750 -7.27 0.89 33.61
N LYS A 751 -6.71 1.95 34.20
CA LYS A 751 -5.29 2.30 34.16
C LYS A 751 -4.42 1.05 34.30
N HIS A 752 -3.67 0.72 33.25
CA HIS A 752 -2.38 0.06 33.40
C HIS A 752 -1.33 1.12 33.75
#